data_AF-A0AAN9SAY8-F1
#
_entry.id   AF-A0AAN9SAY8-F1
#
_cell.length_a   1.000
_cell.length_b   1.000
_cell.length_c   1.000
_cell.angle_alpha   90.00
_cell.angle_beta   90.00
_cell.angle_gamma   90.00
#
_symmetry.space_group_name_H-M   'P 1'
#
loop_
_entity.id
_entity.type
_entity.pdbx_description
1 polymer ?
#
loop_
_entity_poly.entity_id
_entity_poly.type
_entity_poly.pdbx_seq_one_letter_code
_entity_poly.pdbx_strand_id
1 'polypeptide(L)'
;MLSDRSEQTDQEKDKAEKSQFVSTSRLRQQSTSMNHCHILFLFLFLLPFSTLSIHHNDTHALTLFRRQSDLHGYLLSNWTGADACASAWRGVLCSPNGRVTALSLPSLNLRGSIDPLTPLTHLRLLDLHNNRLNGTVSSLFSNCTNLRLLYLAGNDFSGDIPPEMSSLKSLLRLDLSDNNIRGKVDFVANLTELITLRVENNLLSGEIPDLSSSMKNLEELNMTNNEFYGRLPNPMLKKFGATTFSGNEGLCGATPFPVCSFSRNPRNGNEASPTVPSNPSSFPETSVIARPGKEARKGLSPGAIVAIVVANCVALLVVTSFAVAHCCARGRGRGRGSGSGSGESYGKRKSGSSYNGSEKKVYASDGTSGTDRSRLVFFDRRSEFELEDLLRASAEMLGKGSLGTVYRAVLDDGCTVAVKRLKDANPCAQNEFEQYMDVIGKLKHPNIVRLKAYYYAKEEKLLVYDYLSNGSLHALLHGNRGPGRIPLDWTTRISLMLGAARGLAKIHAEYSAAKVPHGNVKSSNVLLDKNGVACISDFGLSLLLNPVHAIARLGGYRAPEQEQNKRLSQQADVYSFGVLLLEVLTGRAPSSQYPSPARPRMEEEEIAVVDLPKWVRSVVKEEWTSEVFDQELLRYKNIEEELVSMLHVGLACVVAQPEKRPTMEEVVKMIEEIRVEQSPIGEDYDESRNSLSPSIPTTEDGLA
;
A
#
# COMPACT_ATOMS: atom_id res chain seq x y z
N MET A 1 42.61 -108.78 -25.26
CA MET A 1 41.97 -108.58 -23.95
C MET A 1 41.15 -107.31 -24.04
N LEU A 2 39.83 -107.42 -23.82
CA LEU A 2 38.89 -106.41 -23.31
C LEU A 2 38.87 -105.01 -23.98
N SER A 3 37.76 -104.40 -24.35
CA SER A 3 36.36 -104.77 -24.51
C SER A 3 35.72 -103.57 -25.21
N ASP A 4 35.10 -103.78 -26.36
CA ASP A 4 34.12 -102.88 -26.95
C ASP A 4 32.84 -102.85 -26.09
N ARG A 5 32.25 -101.66 -25.89
CA ARG A 5 30.87 -101.32 -26.32
C ARG A 5 30.35 -100.04 -25.67
N SER A 6 29.67 -99.25 -26.52
CA SER A 6 28.57 -98.29 -26.28
C SER A 6 28.90 -97.07 -25.42
N GLU A 7 28.95 -95.82 -25.91
CA GLU A 7 28.23 -95.14 -27.01
C GLU A 7 26.73 -95.46 -27.08
N GLN A 8 25.90 -94.42 -26.90
CA GLN A 8 24.43 -94.42 -26.84
C GLN A 8 23.79 -95.02 -25.57
N THR A 9 23.74 -94.22 -24.51
CA THR A 9 22.52 -93.93 -23.71
C THR A 9 22.87 -92.95 -22.59
N ASP A 10 22.98 -91.65 -22.89
CA ASP A 10 22.92 -90.58 -21.86
C ASP A 10 22.48 -89.21 -22.42
N GLN A 11 21.92 -89.20 -23.64
CA GLN A 11 21.42 -87.99 -24.30
C GLN A 11 19.92 -88.02 -24.63
N GLU A 12 19.17 -88.97 -24.04
CA GLU A 12 17.73 -89.12 -24.28
C GLU A 12 16.89 -89.29 -22.99
N LYS A 13 17.43 -88.90 -21.83
CA LYS A 13 16.65 -88.80 -20.57
C LYS A 13 16.46 -87.38 -20.03
N ASP A 14 17.16 -86.39 -20.57
CA ASP A 14 17.05 -84.98 -20.13
C ASP A 14 16.12 -84.13 -21.03
N LYS A 15 15.45 -84.76 -22.00
CA LYS A 15 14.54 -84.10 -22.95
C LYS A 15 13.07 -84.46 -22.80
N ALA A 16 12.70 -85.28 -21.79
CA ALA A 16 11.31 -85.65 -21.50
C ALA A 16 10.75 -85.04 -20.19
N GLU A 17 11.58 -84.52 -19.28
CA GLU A 17 11.10 -83.87 -18.03
C GLU A 17 11.03 -82.33 -18.07
N LYS A 18 11.41 -81.69 -19.18
CA LYS A 18 11.25 -80.23 -19.39
C LYS A 18 10.11 -79.83 -20.33
N SER A 19 9.29 -80.79 -20.80
CA SER A 19 8.15 -80.51 -21.69
C SER A 19 6.77 -80.71 -21.04
N GLN A 20 6.70 -80.99 -19.73
CA GLN A 20 5.41 -81.14 -19.01
C GLN A 20 5.23 -80.18 -17.82
N PHE A 21 6.08 -79.15 -17.70
CA PHE A 21 5.95 -78.12 -16.65
C PHE A 21 5.71 -76.69 -17.17
N VAL A 22 5.44 -76.51 -18.47
CA VAL A 22 5.16 -75.17 -19.07
C VAL A 22 3.73 -75.05 -19.64
N SER A 23 2.92 -76.11 -19.60
CA SER A 23 1.58 -76.12 -20.22
C SER A 23 0.40 -76.21 -19.24
N THR A 24 0.62 -76.13 -17.92
CA THR A 24 -0.46 -76.03 -16.90
C THR A 24 -0.39 -74.75 -16.05
N SER A 25 0.49 -73.80 -16.39
CA SER A 25 0.59 -72.48 -15.74
C SER A 25 -0.04 -71.34 -16.56
N ARG A 26 -0.80 -71.63 -17.63
CA ARG A 26 -1.49 -70.61 -18.46
C ARG A 26 -3.02 -70.62 -18.41
N LEU A 27 -3.65 -71.34 -17.47
CA LEU A 27 -5.11 -71.25 -17.23
C LEU A 27 -5.50 -70.99 -15.77
N ARG A 28 -4.57 -70.53 -14.92
CA ARG A 28 -4.87 -70.09 -13.54
C ARG A 28 -4.26 -68.74 -13.15
N GLN A 29 -3.87 -67.93 -14.13
CA GLN A 29 -3.27 -66.62 -13.91
C GLN A 29 -4.09 -65.49 -14.56
N GLN A 30 -5.42 -65.59 -14.43
CA GLN A 30 -6.34 -64.52 -14.85
C GLN A 30 -7.42 -64.18 -13.81
N SER A 31 -7.26 -64.61 -12.56
CA SER A 31 -8.25 -64.33 -11.49
C SER A 31 -7.65 -64.15 -10.09
N THR A 32 -6.49 -63.49 -9.96
CA THR A 32 -5.92 -63.15 -8.62
C THR A 32 -5.28 -61.75 -8.52
N SER A 33 -5.40 -60.89 -9.54
CA SER A 33 -4.85 -59.52 -9.52
C SER A 33 -5.87 -58.44 -9.10
N MET A 34 -6.93 -58.78 -8.36
CA MET A 34 -7.88 -57.79 -7.82
C MET A 34 -8.07 -57.83 -6.29
N ASN A 35 -7.41 -58.75 -5.57
CA ASN A 35 -7.62 -58.91 -4.13
C ASN A 35 -6.41 -58.57 -3.24
N HIS A 36 -5.24 -58.22 -3.79
CA HIS A 36 -4.08 -57.78 -3.00
C HIS A 36 -4.01 -56.25 -2.76
N CYS A 37 -4.79 -55.44 -3.51
CA CYS A 37 -4.88 -53.99 -3.25
C CYS A 37 -5.83 -53.63 -2.10
N HIS A 38 -6.77 -54.51 -1.73
CA HIS A 38 -7.70 -54.24 -0.63
C HIS A 38 -7.17 -54.66 0.75
N ILE A 39 -6.23 -55.61 0.82
CA ILE A 39 -5.66 -56.08 2.10
C ILE A 39 -4.49 -55.21 2.56
N LEU A 40 -3.74 -54.58 1.64
CA LEU A 40 -2.72 -53.58 2.01
C LEU A 40 -3.35 -52.25 2.50
N PHE A 41 -4.63 -52.01 2.20
CA PHE A 41 -5.35 -50.81 2.64
C PHE A 41 -5.98 -50.97 4.04
N LEU A 42 -6.05 -52.19 4.58
CA LEU A 42 -6.67 -52.50 5.87
C LEU A 42 -5.67 -52.77 7.01
N PHE A 43 -4.37 -52.85 6.74
CA PHE A 43 -3.33 -53.09 7.76
C PHE A 43 -2.50 -51.85 8.15
N LEU A 44 -2.92 -50.66 7.73
CA LEU A 44 -2.31 -49.38 8.15
C LEU A 44 -3.08 -48.67 9.29
N PHE A 45 -4.11 -49.30 9.85
CA PHE A 45 -4.93 -48.73 10.92
C PHE A 45 -4.70 -49.31 12.32
N LEU A 46 -3.74 -50.23 12.51
CA LEU A 46 -3.51 -50.85 13.82
C LEU A 46 -2.02 -51.08 14.10
N LEU A 47 -1.30 -50.00 14.38
CA LEU A 47 -0.19 -50.02 15.33
C LEU A 47 -0.46 -48.93 16.37
N PRO A 48 -0.20 -49.19 17.66
CA PRO A 48 -0.44 -48.21 18.69
C PRO A 48 0.52 -47.06 18.42
N PHE A 49 -0.02 -45.86 18.23
CA PHE A 49 0.77 -44.65 18.35
C PHE A 49 1.34 -44.65 19.77
N SER A 50 2.57 -45.12 19.91
CA SER A 50 3.44 -44.67 20.97
C SER A 50 3.49 -43.16 20.84
N THR A 51 3.03 -42.51 21.90
CA THR A 51 2.89 -41.06 22.05
C THR A 51 4.21 -40.36 21.75
N LEU A 52 4.35 -39.84 20.53
CA LEU A 52 5.28 -38.76 20.23
C LEU A 52 4.42 -37.57 19.81
N SER A 53 4.33 -36.57 20.68
CA SER A 53 3.54 -35.35 20.46
C SER A 53 4.08 -34.63 19.21
N ILE A 54 3.33 -34.69 18.10
CA ILE A 54 3.69 -34.06 16.82
C ILE A 54 3.28 -32.56 16.89
N HIS A 55 4.25 -31.67 17.07
CA HIS A 55 4.08 -30.20 17.16
C HIS A 55 3.95 -29.49 15.78
N HIS A 56 3.49 -30.17 14.72
CA HIS A 56 3.58 -29.70 13.32
C HIS A 56 2.67 -28.53 12.90
N ASN A 57 1.75 -28.04 13.75
CA ASN A 57 0.80 -26.99 13.33
C ASN A 57 1.45 -25.59 13.27
N ASP A 58 2.30 -25.26 14.25
CA ASP A 58 2.85 -23.90 14.38
C ASP A 58 3.95 -23.64 13.33
N THR A 59 4.88 -24.58 13.15
CA THR A 59 5.94 -24.51 12.11
C THR A 59 5.33 -24.43 10.71
N HIS A 60 4.26 -25.19 10.45
CA HIS A 60 3.56 -25.15 9.16
C HIS A 60 2.87 -23.79 8.92
N ALA A 61 2.18 -23.25 9.95
CA ALA A 61 1.57 -21.92 9.91
C ALA A 61 2.60 -20.82 9.57
N LEU A 62 3.74 -20.83 10.26
CA LEU A 62 4.84 -19.90 9.99
C LEU A 62 5.42 -20.09 8.58
N THR A 63 5.60 -21.34 8.13
CA THR A 63 6.09 -21.62 6.76
C THR A 63 5.14 -21.08 5.70
N LEU A 64 3.83 -21.26 5.88
CA LEU A 64 2.81 -20.72 5.00
C LEU A 64 2.84 -19.19 5.00
N PHE A 65 2.90 -18.57 6.18
CA PHE A 65 3.03 -17.12 6.30
C PHE A 65 4.23 -16.61 5.49
N ARG A 66 5.43 -17.15 5.73
CA ARG A 66 6.65 -16.76 5.01
C ARG A 66 6.50 -16.89 3.50
N ARG A 67 5.96 -18.02 3.01
CA ARG A 67 5.76 -18.24 1.57
C ARG A 67 4.85 -17.19 0.93
N GLN A 68 3.89 -16.65 1.68
CA GLN A 68 2.94 -15.67 1.18
C GLN A 68 3.42 -14.22 1.39
N SER A 69 4.20 -13.97 2.45
CA SER A 69 4.52 -12.62 2.89
C SER A 69 5.94 -12.15 2.60
N ASP A 70 6.89 -13.06 2.39
CA ASP A 70 8.31 -12.76 2.23
C ASP A 70 8.78 -12.92 0.77
N LEU A 71 8.29 -12.05 -0.12
CA LEU A 71 8.61 -12.13 -1.56
C LEU A 71 10.11 -11.90 -1.88
N HIS A 72 10.81 -11.16 -1.02
CA HIS A 72 12.23 -10.81 -1.22
C HIS A 72 13.19 -11.72 -0.44
N GLY A 73 12.67 -12.71 0.29
CA GLY A 73 13.50 -13.72 0.96
C GLY A 73 14.24 -13.24 2.21
N TYR A 74 13.74 -12.20 2.90
CA TYR A 74 14.34 -11.68 4.13
C TYR A 74 14.37 -12.69 5.28
N LEU A 75 13.41 -13.61 5.31
CA LEU A 75 13.31 -14.69 6.30
C LEU A 75 13.92 -15.99 5.80
N LEU A 76 14.10 -16.16 4.48
CA LEU A 76 14.50 -17.43 3.85
C LEU A 76 15.81 -17.99 4.38
N SER A 77 16.81 -17.15 4.64
CA SER A 77 18.13 -17.58 5.11
C SER A 77 18.11 -18.09 6.55
N ASN A 78 17.14 -17.66 7.36
CA ASN A 78 17.09 -17.95 8.79
C ASN A 78 15.98 -18.95 9.16
N TRP A 79 14.87 -18.93 8.43
CA TRP A 79 13.75 -19.85 8.63
C TRP A 79 14.00 -21.16 7.87
N THR A 80 15.04 -21.87 8.29
CA THR A 80 15.48 -23.16 7.75
C THR A 80 15.46 -24.24 8.83
N GLY A 81 15.52 -25.52 8.45
CA GLY A 81 15.39 -26.65 9.37
C GLY A 81 13.98 -27.26 9.43
N ALA A 82 13.82 -28.33 10.21
CA ALA A 82 12.59 -29.13 10.25
C ALA A 82 11.51 -28.54 11.16
N ASP A 83 11.90 -27.79 12.18
CA ASP A 83 10.99 -27.23 13.19
C ASP A 83 11.38 -25.80 13.59
N ALA A 84 10.41 -24.88 13.63
CA ALA A 84 10.64 -23.46 13.92
C ALA A 84 11.19 -23.21 15.33
N CYS A 85 10.76 -24.03 16.31
CA CYS A 85 11.20 -23.91 17.70
C CYS A 85 12.59 -24.52 17.90
N ALA A 86 12.81 -25.74 17.39
CA ALA A 86 14.11 -26.41 17.52
C ALA A 86 15.22 -25.72 16.71
N SER A 87 14.86 -25.11 15.57
CA SER A 87 15.82 -24.43 14.68
C SER A 87 15.97 -22.94 14.98
N ALA A 88 15.36 -22.45 16.08
CA ALA A 88 15.47 -21.07 16.57
C ALA A 88 15.24 -20.01 15.47
N TRP A 89 14.13 -20.10 14.76
CA TRP A 89 13.79 -19.15 13.69
C TRP A 89 13.75 -17.71 14.21
N ARG A 90 14.34 -16.79 13.43
CA ARG A 90 14.42 -15.37 13.74
C ARG A 90 13.04 -14.83 14.06
N GLY A 91 12.94 -14.17 15.21
CA GLY A 91 11.71 -13.56 15.67
C GLY A 91 10.70 -14.53 16.27
N VAL A 92 10.98 -15.83 16.32
CA VAL A 92 10.09 -16.86 16.89
C VAL A 92 10.58 -17.24 18.28
N LEU A 93 9.72 -17.14 19.30
CA LEU A 93 9.98 -17.70 20.62
C LEU A 93 8.95 -18.77 20.95
N CYS A 94 9.43 -19.88 21.50
CA CYS A 94 8.60 -21.01 21.86
C CYS A 94 8.60 -21.28 23.36
N SER A 95 7.50 -21.83 23.86
CA SER A 95 7.42 -22.40 25.20
C SER A 95 8.22 -23.71 25.29
N PRO A 96 8.51 -24.19 26.52
CA PRO A 96 9.24 -25.45 26.73
C PRO A 96 8.61 -26.69 26.08
N ASN A 97 7.31 -26.65 25.81
CA ASN A 97 6.57 -27.69 25.09
C ASN A 97 6.51 -27.46 23.56
N GLY A 98 7.40 -26.63 22.99
CA GLY A 98 7.51 -26.44 21.54
C GLY A 98 6.33 -25.75 20.87
N ARG A 99 5.57 -24.90 21.59
CA ARG A 99 4.51 -24.06 21.01
C ARG A 99 5.01 -22.64 20.80
N VAL A 100 4.63 -22.01 19.69
CA VAL A 100 5.02 -20.63 19.41
C VAL A 100 4.25 -19.69 20.34
N THR A 101 5.00 -18.89 21.10
CA THR A 101 4.48 -17.94 22.09
C THR A 101 4.79 -16.49 21.73
N ALA A 102 5.81 -16.22 20.91
CA ALA A 102 6.06 -14.89 20.37
C ALA A 102 6.46 -14.97 18.90
N LEU A 103 5.96 -14.00 18.12
CA LEU A 103 6.43 -13.71 16.76
C LEU A 103 6.72 -12.21 16.68
N SER A 104 7.97 -11.82 16.45
CA SER A 104 8.40 -10.42 16.25
C SER A 104 9.21 -10.30 14.97
N LEU A 105 8.62 -9.64 13.97
CA LEU A 105 9.17 -9.42 12.63
C LEU A 105 8.92 -7.97 12.13
N PRO A 106 9.34 -6.94 12.87
CA PRO A 106 9.06 -5.56 12.51
C PRO A 106 9.95 -5.08 11.35
N SER A 107 9.42 -4.15 10.54
CA SER A 107 10.20 -3.42 9.53
C SER A 107 10.91 -4.29 8.47
N LEU A 108 10.33 -5.43 8.11
CA LEU A 108 10.89 -6.38 7.14
C LEU A 108 10.24 -6.27 5.74
N ASN A 109 9.43 -5.24 5.48
CA ASN A 109 8.69 -5.05 4.23
C ASN A 109 7.80 -6.26 3.83
N LEU A 110 7.35 -7.06 4.82
CA LEU A 110 6.48 -8.23 4.58
C LEU A 110 5.12 -7.80 4.01
N ARG A 111 4.51 -8.63 3.17
CA ARG A 111 3.25 -8.33 2.44
C ARG A 111 2.18 -9.40 2.66
N GLY A 112 0.97 -9.17 2.16
CA GLY A 112 -0.10 -10.16 2.20
C GLY A 112 -0.79 -10.25 3.57
N SER A 113 -1.62 -11.28 3.73
CA SER A 113 -2.49 -11.44 4.90
C SER A 113 -1.78 -12.12 6.08
N ILE A 114 -2.27 -11.85 7.28
CA ILE A 114 -1.86 -12.51 8.54
C ILE A 114 -2.66 -13.79 8.85
N ASP A 115 -3.66 -14.13 8.03
CA ASP A 115 -4.49 -15.34 8.21
C ASP A 115 -3.71 -16.64 8.42
N PRO A 116 -2.54 -16.86 7.77
CA PRO A 116 -1.76 -18.08 8.01
C PRO A 116 -1.29 -18.23 9.47
N LEU A 117 -1.29 -17.16 10.27
CA LEU A 117 -0.88 -17.15 11.67
C LEU A 117 -2.01 -17.54 12.65
N THR A 118 -3.26 -17.63 12.21
CA THR A 118 -4.42 -18.04 13.02
C THR A 118 -4.26 -19.37 13.78
N PRO A 119 -3.52 -20.38 13.28
CA PRO A 119 -3.30 -21.62 14.04
C PRO A 119 -2.42 -21.49 15.29
N LEU A 120 -1.74 -20.35 15.49
CA LEU A 120 -0.80 -20.12 16.61
C LEU A 120 -1.53 -19.82 17.93
N THR A 121 -2.30 -20.77 18.45
CA THR A 121 -3.20 -20.58 19.60
C THR A 121 -2.53 -20.22 20.94
N HIS A 122 -1.21 -20.41 21.04
CA HIS A 122 -0.42 -20.10 22.25
C HIS A 122 0.30 -18.75 22.17
N LEU A 123 0.08 -17.98 21.09
CA LEU A 123 0.71 -16.71 20.85
C LEU A 123 0.35 -15.69 21.94
N ARG A 124 1.37 -15.10 22.55
CA ARG A 124 1.28 -14.06 23.59
C ARG A 124 1.79 -12.71 23.09
N LEU A 125 2.78 -12.72 22.19
CA LEU A 125 3.32 -11.53 21.55
C LEU A 125 3.25 -11.69 20.04
N LEU A 126 2.58 -10.76 19.37
CA LEU A 126 2.65 -10.59 17.93
C LEU A 126 3.09 -9.18 17.60
N ASP A 127 4.24 -9.07 16.96
CA ASP A 127 4.83 -7.81 16.55
C ASP A 127 5.19 -7.87 15.07
N LEU A 128 4.38 -7.17 14.27
CA LEU A 128 4.52 -7.08 12.82
C LEU A 128 4.50 -5.62 12.35
N HIS A 129 4.83 -4.68 13.23
CA HIS A 129 4.73 -3.26 12.91
C HIS A 129 5.69 -2.84 11.77
N ASN A 130 5.34 -1.75 11.08
CA ASN A 130 6.08 -1.15 9.96
C ASN A 130 6.38 -2.13 8.81
N ASN A 131 5.41 -2.99 8.48
CA ASN A 131 5.46 -3.84 7.29
C ASN A 131 4.48 -3.31 6.22
N ARG A 132 4.16 -4.12 5.22
CA ARG A 132 3.17 -3.82 4.17
C ARG A 132 2.07 -4.89 4.15
N LEU A 133 1.76 -5.45 5.32
CA LEU A 133 0.77 -6.51 5.50
C LEU A 133 -0.63 -5.95 5.33
N ASN A 134 -1.52 -6.69 4.67
CA ASN A 134 -2.86 -6.23 4.32
C ASN A 134 -3.94 -7.26 4.72
N GLY A 135 -5.18 -7.03 4.31
CA GLY A 135 -6.31 -7.85 4.71
C GLY A 135 -6.94 -7.39 6.03
N THR A 136 -7.73 -8.27 6.64
CA THR A 136 -8.43 -8.01 7.90
C THR A 136 -7.67 -8.59 9.07
N VAL A 137 -7.78 -7.97 10.24
CA VAL A 137 -7.24 -8.50 11.50
C VAL A 137 -8.11 -9.60 12.12
N SER A 138 -9.28 -9.88 11.53
CA SER A 138 -10.34 -10.67 12.15
C SER A 138 -10.02 -12.14 12.42
N SER A 139 -9.21 -12.75 11.56
CA SER A 139 -8.82 -14.15 11.66
C SER A 139 -7.90 -14.45 12.85
N LEU A 140 -7.20 -13.44 13.40
CA LEU A 140 -6.33 -13.63 14.55
C LEU A 140 -7.11 -13.68 15.87
N PHE A 141 -8.17 -12.88 15.99
CA PHE A 141 -8.81 -12.62 17.27
C PHE A 141 -9.79 -13.70 17.72
N SER A 142 -10.21 -14.58 16.80
CA SER A 142 -11.06 -15.74 17.15
C SER A 142 -10.30 -16.85 17.87
N ASN A 143 -9.00 -17.00 17.63
CA ASN A 143 -8.25 -18.21 17.99
C ASN A 143 -7.03 -17.93 18.89
N CYS A 144 -6.45 -16.72 18.82
CA CYS A 144 -5.28 -16.32 19.60
C CYS A 144 -5.67 -15.60 20.91
N THR A 145 -6.52 -16.21 21.73
CA THR A 145 -7.07 -15.58 22.96
C THR A 145 -6.04 -15.33 24.06
N ASN A 146 -4.84 -15.91 23.95
CA ASN A 146 -3.73 -15.75 24.89
C ASN A 146 -2.85 -14.52 24.62
N LEU A 147 -3.19 -13.71 23.61
CA LEU A 147 -2.43 -12.51 23.26
C LEU A 147 -2.37 -11.52 24.43
N ARG A 148 -1.16 -11.03 24.70
CA ARG A 148 -0.85 -10.00 25.69
C ARG A 148 -0.32 -8.73 25.03
N LEU A 149 0.48 -8.88 23.97
CA LEU A 149 1.13 -7.78 23.27
C LEU A 149 0.85 -7.92 21.78
N LEU A 150 0.20 -6.91 21.19
CA LEU A 150 -0.15 -6.90 19.77
C LEU A 150 0.26 -5.58 19.14
N TYR A 151 1.26 -5.63 18.25
CA TYR A 151 1.78 -4.46 17.53
C TYR A 151 1.65 -4.69 16.02
N LEU A 152 0.69 -4.01 15.42
CA LEU A 152 0.38 -4.07 13.98
C LEU A 152 0.49 -2.69 13.31
N ALA A 153 1.05 -1.71 14.02
CA ALA A 153 1.18 -0.33 13.54
C ALA A 153 1.86 -0.21 12.17
N GLY A 154 1.50 0.80 11.38
CA GLY A 154 2.20 1.13 10.13
C GLY A 154 2.11 0.02 9.08
N ASN A 155 0.91 -0.49 8.83
CA ASN A 155 0.63 -1.54 7.84
C ASN A 155 -0.53 -1.14 6.90
N ASP A 156 -1.00 -2.08 6.09
CA ASP A 156 -2.09 -1.93 5.12
C ASP A 156 -3.39 -2.60 5.60
N PHE A 157 -3.55 -2.88 6.89
CA PHE A 157 -4.75 -3.56 7.41
C PHE A 157 -6.01 -2.72 7.18
N SER A 158 -7.13 -3.39 6.90
CA SER A 158 -8.41 -2.75 6.59
C SER A 158 -9.58 -3.63 7.01
N GLY A 159 -10.81 -3.11 6.86
CA GLY A 159 -12.02 -3.78 7.32
C GLY A 159 -12.39 -3.41 8.75
N ASP A 160 -13.52 -3.93 9.23
CA ASP A 160 -14.04 -3.57 10.55
C ASP A 160 -13.34 -4.33 11.67
N ILE A 161 -13.21 -3.68 12.84
CA ILE A 161 -12.83 -4.37 14.08
C ILE A 161 -13.92 -5.42 14.40
N PRO A 162 -13.55 -6.70 14.49
CA PRO A 162 -14.52 -7.77 14.75
C PRO A 162 -14.94 -7.78 16.24
N PRO A 163 -16.20 -8.14 16.56
CA PRO A 163 -16.67 -8.27 17.94
C PRO A 163 -15.81 -9.21 18.81
N GLU A 164 -15.21 -10.22 18.18
CA GLU A 164 -14.33 -11.23 18.77
C GLU A 164 -13.10 -10.62 19.44
N MET A 165 -12.69 -9.39 19.09
CA MET A 165 -11.59 -8.69 19.76
C MET A 165 -11.85 -8.47 21.26
N SER A 166 -13.13 -8.43 21.66
CA SER A 166 -13.55 -8.36 23.05
C SER A 166 -13.19 -9.61 23.88
N SER A 167 -12.78 -10.70 23.23
CA SER A 167 -12.39 -11.95 23.88
C SER A 167 -10.94 -11.95 24.40
N LEU A 168 -10.11 -10.99 23.96
CA LEU A 168 -8.68 -10.89 24.28
C LEU A 168 -8.43 -10.31 25.69
N LYS A 169 -9.06 -10.88 26.72
CA LYS A 169 -9.08 -10.32 28.09
C LYS A 169 -7.70 -10.19 28.74
N SER A 170 -6.70 -10.91 28.24
CA SER A 170 -5.31 -10.86 28.72
C SER A 170 -4.43 -9.82 28.01
N LEU A 171 -5.00 -9.04 27.10
CA LEU A 171 -4.28 -8.05 26.31
C LEU A 171 -3.84 -6.88 27.19
N LEU A 172 -2.54 -6.59 27.18
CA LEU A 172 -1.91 -5.50 27.91
C LEU A 172 -1.58 -4.31 27.00
N ARG A 173 -1.12 -4.57 25.78
CA ARG A 173 -0.75 -3.53 24.83
C ARG A 173 -1.31 -3.84 23.46
N LEU A 174 -2.04 -2.88 22.92
CA LEU A 174 -2.63 -2.94 21.59
C LEU A 174 -2.21 -1.70 20.81
N ASP A 175 -1.48 -1.93 19.71
CA ASP A 175 -1.11 -0.88 18.77
C ASP A 175 -1.57 -1.27 17.35
N LEU A 176 -2.63 -0.59 16.90
CA LEU A 176 -3.22 -0.71 15.58
C LEU A 176 -3.05 0.58 14.77
N SER A 177 -2.22 1.51 15.25
CA SER A 177 -2.04 2.84 14.64
C SER A 177 -1.60 2.77 13.17
N ASP A 178 -1.85 3.84 12.41
CA ASP A 178 -1.36 3.98 11.03
C ASP A 178 -1.77 2.80 10.12
N ASN A 179 -3.07 2.52 10.11
CA ASN A 179 -3.70 1.49 9.26
C ASN A 179 -4.99 2.05 8.62
N ASN A 180 -5.81 1.21 7.99
CA ASN A 180 -7.07 1.60 7.33
C ASN A 180 -8.28 0.89 7.98
N ILE A 181 -8.22 0.66 9.29
CA ILE A 181 -9.20 -0.12 10.05
C ILE A 181 -10.45 0.73 10.32
N ARG A 182 -11.63 0.12 10.18
CA ARG A 182 -12.96 0.71 10.40
C ARG A 182 -13.66 0.10 11.60
N GLY A 183 -14.83 0.64 11.95
CA GLY A 183 -15.70 0.10 12.99
C GLY A 183 -15.58 0.84 14.33
N LYS A 184 -16.25 0.30 15.34
CA LYS A 184 -16.40 0.92 16.68
C LYS A 184 -15.39 0.38 17.68
N VAL A 185 -15.14 1.17 18.72
CA VAL A 185 -14.23 0.83 19.82
C VAL A 185 -14.91 0.21 21.05
N ASP A 186 -16.13 -0.28 20.89
CA ASP A 186 -16.93 -0.88 21.99
C ASP A 186 -16.22 -2.08 22.66
N PHE A 187 -15.41 -2.81 21.89
CA PHE A 187 -14.65 -3.98 22.38
C PHE A 187 -13.70 -3.64 23.53
N VAL A 188 -13.20 -2.39 23.59
CA VAL A 188 -12.22 -1.94 24.58
C VAL A 188 -12.78 -2.05 25.99
N ALA A 189 -14.10 -1.92 26.16
CA ALA A 189 -14.75 -2.00 27.47
C ALA A 189 -14.53 -3.34 28.18
N ASN A 190 -14.25 -4.42 27.42
CA ASN A 190 -14.01 -5.77 27.95
C ASN A 190 -12.52 -6.09 28.17
N LEU A 191 -11.60 -5.21 27.77
CA LEU A 191 -10.14 -5.41 27.88
C LEU A 191 -9.61 -4.76 29.17
N THR A 192 -9.99 -5.31 30.32
CA THR A 192 -9.76 -4.68 31.63
C THR A 192 -8.30 -4.60 32.08
N GLU A 193 -7.41 -5.41 31.48
CA GLU A 193 -5.97 -5.44 31.77
C GLU A 193 -5.15 -4.50 30.88
N LEU A 194 -5.79 -3.78 29.94
CA LEU A 194 -5.10 -2.98 28.94
C LEU A 194 -4.38 -1.79 29.58
N ILE A 195 -3.10 -1.63 29.24
CA ILE A 195 -2.18 -0.58 29.69
C ILE A 195 -1.97 0.47 28.58
N THR A 196 -1.82 -0.01 27.34
CA THR A 196 -1.60 0.84 26.15
C THR A 196 -2.63 0.52 25.07
N LEU A 197 -3.30 1.56 24.58
CA LEU A 197 -4.17 1.51 23.41
C LEU A 197 -3.81 2.62 22.43
N ARG A 198 -3.23 2.24 21.28
CA ARG A 198 -2.94 3.13 20.17
C ARG A 198 -3.73 2.71 18.94
N VAL A 199 -4.59 3.59 18.47
CA VAL A 199 -5.47 3.36 17.31
C VAL A 199 -5.52 4.58 16.39
N GLU A 200 -4.59 5.51 16.55
CA GLU A 200 -4.49 6.74 15.78
C GLU A 200 -4.33 6.47 14.28
N ASN A 201 -4.72 7.46 13.47
CA ASN A 201 -4.58 7.41 12.01
C ASN A 201 -5.23 6.16 11.39
N ASN A 202 -6.50 5.95 11.72
CA ASN A 202 -7.37 4.90 11.16
C ASN A 202 -8.70 5.52 10.71
N LEU A 203 -9.69 4.68 10.39
CA LEU A 203 -11.04 5.05 9.99
C LEU A 203 -12.09 4.59 11.02
N LEU A 204 -11.72 4.57 12.31
CA LEU A 204 -12.61 4.14 13.38
C LEU A 204 -13.69 5.17 13.64
N SER A 205 -14.93 4.73 13.82
CA SER A 205 -16.08 5.62 13.99
C SER A 205 -16.95 5.17 15.16
N GLY A 206 -17.97 5.97 15.48
CA GLY A 206 -18.88 5.71 16.60
C GLY A 206 -18.63 6.64 17.78
N GLU A 207 -19.45 6.48 18.81
CA GLU A 207 -19.28 7.18 20.07
C GLU A 207 -18.17 6.54 20.88
N ILE A 208 -17.37 7.37 21.56
CA ILE A 208 -16.35 6.89 22.49
C ILE A 208 -17.08 6.49 23.79
N PRO A 209 -17.12 5.19 24.15
CA PRO A 209 -17.78 4.76 25.37
C PRO A 209 -17.05 5.33 26.59
N ASP A 210 -17.75 5.47 27.72
CA ASP A 210 -17.07 5.85 28.97
C ASP A 210 -16.26 4.67 29.51
N LEU A 211 -14.97 4.67 29.21
CA LEU A 211 -14.03 3.62 29.58
C LEU A 211 -13.32 3.90 30.92
N SER A 212 -13.64 5.01 31.58
CA SER A 212 -12.93 5.46 32.78
C SER A 212 -13.10 4.51 33.98
N SER A 213 -14.22 3.79 34.04
CA SER A 213 -14.54 2.84 35.12
C SER A 213 -14.03 1.42 34.86
N SER A 214 -13.98 0.99 33.60
CA SER A 214 -13.57 -0.37 33.20
C SER A 214 -12.06 -0.51 33.02
N MET A 215 -11.35 0.55 32.64
CA MET A 215 -9.91 0.52 32.36
C MET A 215 -9.08 1.24 33.43
N LYS A 216 -8.94 0.59 34.59
CA LYS A 216 -8.15 1.12 35.72
C LYS A 216 -6.65 1.21 35.40
N ASN A 217 -6.14 0.24 34.63
CA ASN A 217 -4.72 0.08 34.34
C ASN A 217 -4.26 0.80 33.06
N LEU A 218 -5.17 1.42 32.29
CA LEU A 218 -4.81 2.11 31.07
C LEU A 218 -4.08 3.41 31.40
N GLU A 219 -2.81 3.45 30.99
CA GLU A 219 -1.86 4.55 31.17
C GLU A 219 -1.72 5.35 29.88
N GLU A 220 -1.67 4.67 28.74
CA GLU A 220 -1.48 5.30 27.43
C GLU A 220 -2.67 5.05 26.52
N LEU A 221 -3.27 6.14 26.04
CA LEU A 221 -4.37 6.13 25.07
C LEU A 221 -4.05 7.11 23.95
N ASN A 222 -4.18 6.67 22.70
CA ASN A 222 -4.15 7.54 21.53
C ASN A 222 -5.28 7.15 20.56
N MET A 223 -6.23 8.06 20.37
CA MET A 223 -7.39 7.91 19.49
C MET A 223 -7.42 9.01 18.41
N THR A 224 -6.29 9.67 18.17
CA THR A 224 -6.23 10.81 17.26
C THR A 224 -6.52 10.43 15.81
N ASN A 225 -7.00 11.40 15.02
CA ASN A 225 -7.20 11.25 13.57
C ASN A 225 -7.99 10.00 13.18
N ASN A 226 -9.22 9.90 13.67
CA ASN A 226 -10.21 8.89 13.31
C ASN A 226 -11.55 9.59 12.95
N GLU A 227 -12.62 8.82 12.81
CA GLU A 227 -13.98 9.27 12.50
C GLU A 227 -14.91 9.19 13.74
N PHE A 228 -14.37 9.33 14.97
CA PHE A 228 -15.18 9.31 16.18
C PHE A 228 -16.14 10.50 16.25
N TYR A 229 -17.33 10.28 16.81
CA TYR A 229 -18.35 11.31 16.95
C TYR A 229 -19.12 11.25 18.26
N GLY A 230 -19.92 12.28 18.53
CA GLY A 230 -20.76 12.36 19.72
C GLY A 230 -20.05 12.97 20.93
N ARG A 231 -20.69 12.85 22.09
CA ARG A 231 -20.21 13.50 23.31
C ARG A 231 -19.03 12.74 23.91
N LEU A 232 -17.87 13.38 24.00
CA LEU A 232 -16.71 12.82 24.71
C LEU A 232 -17.01 12.75 26.22
N PRO A 233 -16.89 11.58 26.86
CA PRO A 233 -17.08 11.47 28.30
C PRO A 233 -16.08 12.33 29.07
N ASN A 234 -16.57 13.22 29.95
CA ASN A 234 -15.73 14.07 30.79
C ASN A 234 -14.65 13.30 31.59
N PRO A 235 -14.92 12.11 32.15
CA PRO A 235 -13.89 11.32 32.83
C PRO A 235 -12.72 10.94 31.91
N MET A 236 -13.00 10.61 30.65
CA MET A 236 -11.96 10.27 29.67
C MET A 236 -11.14 11.50 29.29
N LEU A 237 -11.79 12.63 29.04
CA LEU A 237 -11.11 13.89 28.76
C LEU A 237 -10.20 14.32 29.92
N LYS A 238 -10.67 14.16 31.17
CA LYS A 238 -9.90 14.50 32.36
C LYS A 238 -8.71 13.57 32.57
N LYS A 239 -8.88 12.27 32.30
CA LYS A 239 -7.82 11.26 32.53
C LYS A 239 -6.73 11.32 31.46
N PHE A 240 -7.08 11.49 30.18
CA PHE A 240 -6.14 11.35 29.06
C PHE A 240 -5.85 12.64 28.30
N GLY A 241 -6.49 13.75 28.66
CA GLY A 241 -6.30 15.04 27.99
C GLY A 241 -7.00 15.13 26.63
N ALA A 242 -7.08 16.36 26.10
CA ALA A 242 -7.78 16.63 24.85
C ALA A 242 -6.98 16.21 23.60
N THR A 243 -5.65 16.23 23.68
CA THR A 243 -4.73 15.90 22.59
C THR A 243 -4.93 14.48 22.09
N THR A 244 -5.18 13.53 23.01
CA THR A 244 -5.51 12.11 22.77
C THR A 244 -6.68 11.89 21.81
N PHE A 245 -7.63 12.83 21.74
CA PHE A 245 -8.84 12.72 20.93
C PHE A 245 -8.86 13.70 19.75
N SER A 246 -7.78 14.44 19.52
CA SER A 246 -7.69 15.43 18.45
C SER A 246 -7.82 14.80 17.05
N GLY A 247 -8.25 15.60 16.06
CA GLY A 247 -8.45 15.10 14.69
C GLY A 247 -9.75 14.31 14.46
N ASN A 248 -10.63 14.19 15.46
CA ASN A 248 -11.96 13.59 15.34
C ASN A 248 -13.04 14.69 15.32
N GLU A 249 -13.50 15.10 14.14
CA GLU A 249 -14.41 16.25 14.00
C GLU A 249 -15.82 16.04 14.54
N GLY A 250 -16.26 14.79 14.64
CA GLY A 250 -17.57 14.47 15.18
C GLY A 250 -17.65 14.63 16.71
N LEU A 251 -16.52 14.79 17.41
CA LEU A 251 -16.49 14.86 18.86
C LEU A 251 -16.93 16.24 19.37
N CYS A 252 -17.78 16.22 20.39
CA CYS A 252 -18.26 17.41 21.08
C CYS A 252 -18.18 17.19 22.60
N GLY A 253 -18.17 18.25 23.42
CA GLY A 253 -18.08 18.07 24.86
C GLY A 253 -17.57 19.29 25.62
N ALA A 254 -16.82 19.02 26.69
CA ALA A 254 -16.13 20.05 27.44
C ALA A 254 -14.94 20.61 26.65
N THR A 255 -14.52 21.84 26.98
CA THR A 255 -13.42 22.54 26.32
C THR A 255 -12.16 21.67 26.25
N PRO A 256 -11.47 21.57 25.10
CA PRO A 256 -11.56 22.43 23.90
C PRO A 256 -12.56 21.98 22.83
N PHE A 257 -13.38 20.94 23.08
CA PHE A 257 -14.32 20.43 22.08
C PHE A 257 -15.53 21.36 21.90
N PRO A 258 -16.14 21.42 20.70
CA PRO A 258 -17.37 22.16 20.47
C PRO A 258 -18.50 21.70 21.40
N VAL A 259 -19.40 22.62 21.75
CA VAL A 259 -20.60 22.28 22.54
C VAL A 259 -21.49 21.35 21.73
N CYS A 260 -21.90 20.23 22.33
CA CYS A 260 -22.78 19.27 21.68
C CYS A 260 -24.14 19.90 21.34
N SER A 261 -24.39 20.07 20.04
CA SER A 261 -25.61 20.69 19.53
C SER A 261 -26.69 19.64 19.29
N PHE A 262 -27.22 19.06 20.36
CA PHE A 262 -28.44 18.25 20.29
C PHE A 262 -29.63 19.07 20.79
N SER A 263 -30.26 19.82 19.90
CA SER A 263 -31.56 20.44 20.19
C SER A 263 -32.68 19.45 19.89
N ARG A 264 -33.33 18.97 20.95
CA ARG A 264 -34.75 18.64 20.92
C ARG A 264 -35.44 19.33 22.10
N ASN A 265 -35.77 20.61 21.94
CA ASN A 265 -37.15 21.09 22.09
C ASN A 265 -37.31 22.58 21.71
N PRO A 266 -38.51 22.99 21.26
CA PRO A 266 -38.72 24.24 20.53
C PRO A 266 -39.07 25.39 21.48
N ARG A 267 -38.49 26.58 21.24
CA ARG A 267 -39.19 27.88 21.28
C ARG A 267 -38.27 29.05 20.95
N ASN A 268 -38.81 29.91 20.08
CA ASN A 268 -38.61 31.35 19.94
C ASN A 268 -37.25 31.90 19.48
N GLY A 269 -37.20 32.22 18.18
CA GLY A 269 -37.39 33.62 17.79
C GLY A 269 -36.15 34.44 17.50
N ASN A 270 -35.86 34.55 16.20
CA ASN A 270 -35.35 35.72 15.49
C ASN A 270 -33.97 36.27 15.88
N GLU A 271 -32.99 36.04 15.01
CA GLU A 271 -32.23 37.14 14.40
C GLU A 271 -31.57 36.66 13.10
N ALA A 272 -31.77 37.44 12.03
CA ALA A 272 -31.35 37.14 10.67
C ALA A 272 -30.09 37.94 10.32
N SER A 273 -29.12 37.28 9.68
CA SER A 273 -28.12 37.88 8.78
C SER A 273 -27.51 36.78 7.89
N PRO A 274 -26.98 37.14 6.71
CA PRO A 274 -27.40 36.53 5.45
C PRO A 274 -26.76 35.16 5.22
N THR A 275 -27.62 34.16 5.07
CA THR A 275 -27.25 32.80 4.72
C THR A 275 -26.99 32.72 3.21
N VAL A 276 -25.77 32.30 2.81
CA VAL A 276 -25.57 31.63 1.52
C VAL A 276 -25.75 30.15 1.80
N PRO A 277 -26.76 29.45 1.24
CA PRO A 277 -26.87 28.01 1.40
C PRO A 277 -25.71 27.34 0.67
N SER A 278 -24.87 26.62 1.40
CA SER A 278 -23.95 25.65 0.83
C SER A 278 -24.74 24.42 0.38
N ASN A 279 -25.29 24.49 -0.82
CA ASN A 279 -25.69 23.32 -1.59
C ASN A 279 -25.43 23.61 -3.08
N PRO A 280 -24.44 22.98 -3.73
CA PRO A 280 -24.29 23.07 -5.18
C PRO A 280 -25.20 22.03 -5.84
N SER A 281 -26.51 22.30 -5.83
CA SER A 281 -27.43 21.78 -6.84
C SER A 281 -27.95 22.99 -7.61
N SER A 282 -27.23 23.36 -8.65
CA SER A 282 -27.69 24.34 -9.63
C SER A 282 -27.39 23.83 -11.03
N PHE A 283 -28.20 22.85 -11.47
CA PHE A 283 -28.73 22.79 -12.83
C PHE A 283 -30.20 22.31 -12.73
N PRO A 284 -31.08 22.78 -13.63
CA PRO A 284 -32.53 22.82 -13.39
C PRO A 284 -33.22 21.44 -13.40
N GLU A 285 -34.25 21.31 -12.56
CA GLU A 285 -35.12 20.14 -12.40
C GLU A 285 -36.05 19.89 -13.59
N THR A 286 -36.38 18.62 -13.87
CA THR A 286 -37.77 18.24 -14.20
C THR A 286 -38.11 16.81 -13.70
N SER A 287 -39.17 16.78 -12.87
CA SER A 287 -40.17 15.74 -12.53
C SER A 287 -39.77 14.31 -12.11
N VAL A 288 -39.83 14.10 -10.79
CA VAL A 288 -40.55 13.06 -10.02
C VAL A 288 -41.22 11.91 -10.78
N ILE A 289 -40.82 10.66 -10.49
CA ILE A 289 -41.70 9.48 -10.34
C ILE A 289 -41.25 8.64 -9.12
N ALA A 290 -42.24 8.11 -8.40
CA ALA A 290 -42.23 7.56 -7.05
C ALA A 290 -41.47 6.24 -6.82
N ARG A 291 -41.15 6.02 -5.54
CA ARG A 291 -40.64 4.76 -4.93
C ARG A 291 -41.67 3.61 -5.05
N PRO A 292 -41.19 2.36 -5.08
CA PRO A 292 -41.45 1.43 -3.97
C PRO A 292 -40.12 0.79 -3.50
N GLY A 293 -39.86 0.49 -2.22
CA GLY A 293 -40.58 -0.43 -1.36
C GLY A 293 -39.56 -1.50 -0.92
N LYS A 294 -39.27 -1.58 0.38
CA LYS A 294 -38.25 -2.50 0.95
C LYS A 294 -38.68 -3.96 0.73
N GLU A 295 -37.86 -4.77 0.06
CA GLU A 295 -37.98 -6.23 0.12
C GLU A 295 -36.79 -6.85 0.85
N ALA A 296 -37.12 -7.63 1.89
CA ALA A 296 -36.20 -8.45 2.65
C ALA A 296 -35.72 -9.64 1.79
N ARG A 297 -34.41 -9.83 1.69
CA ARG A 297 -33.80 -11.00 1.04
C ARG A 297 -34.13 -12.25 1.85
N LYS A 298 -34.96 -13.15 1.31
CA LYS A 298 -35.13 -14.52 1.82
C LYS A 298 -33.94 -15.38 1.35
N GLY A 299 -33.29 -16.06 2.27
CA GLY A 299 -32.24 -17.03 1.98
C GLY A 299 -32.75 -18.24 1.19
N LEU A 300 -31.84 -18.92 0.50
CA LEU A 300 -32.11 -20.12 -0.29
C LEU A 300 -32.66 -21.24 0.60
N SER A 301 -33.70 -21.94 0.11
CA SER A 301 -34.30 -23.05 0.85
C SER A 301 -33.29 -24.19 1.01
N PRO A 302 -33.40 -25.00 2.08
CA PRO A 302 -32.54 -26.19 2.26
C PRO A 302 -32.54 -27.14 1.05
N GLY A 303 -33.65 -27.21 0.32
CA GLY A 303 -33.75 -27.99 -0.92
C GLY A 303 -32.88 -27.45 -2.06
N ALA A 304 -32.73 -26.12 -2.18
CA ALA A 304 -31.83 -25.50 -3.16
C ALA A 304 -30.36 -25.77 -2.84
N ILE A 305 -30.01 -25.80 -1.55
CA ILE A 305 -28.65 -26.14 -1.09
C ILE A 305 -28.33 -27.60 -1.43
N VAL A 306 -29.26 -28.52 -1.16
CA VAL A 306 -29.09 -29.94 -1.52
C VAL A 306 -28.97 -30.13 -3.03
N ALA A 307 -29.77 -29.41 -3.84
CA ALA A 307 -29.68 -29.48 -5.29
C ALA A 307 -28.33 -28.99 -5.83
N ILE A 308 -27.79 -27.90 -5.28
CA ILE A 308 -26.46 -27.37 -5.64
C ILE A 308 -25.35 -28.36 -5.28
N VAL A 309 -25.44 -28.99 -4.10
CA VAL A 309 -24.46 -30.01 -3.68
C VAL A 309 -24.51 -31.23 -4.62
N VAL A 310 -25.71 -31.71 -4.95
CA VAL A 310 -25.87 -32.84 -5.88
C VAL A 310 -25.35 -32.50 -7.28
N ALA A 311 -25.64 -31.30 -7.79
CA ALA A 311 -25.15 -30.86 -9.09
C ALA A 311 -23.61 -30.79 -9.15
N ASN A 312 -22.97 -30.29 -8.08
CA ASN A 312 -21.51 -30.26 -7.98
C ASN A 312 -20.90 -31.66 -7.87
N CYS A 313 -21.52 -32.59 -7.14
CA CYS A 313 -21.07 -33.98 -7.07
C CYS A 313 -21.13 -34.66 -8.45
N VAL A 314 -22.20 -34.43 -9.22
CA VAL A 314 -22.33 -34.96 -10.58
C VAL A 314 -21.30 -34.35 -11.51
N ALA A 315 -21.07 -33.03 -11.46
CA ALA A 315 -20.05 -32.37 -12.25
C ALA A 315 -18.64 -32.91 -11.95
N LEU A 316 -18.33 -33.15 -10.67
CA LEU A 316 -17.04 -33.70 -10.25
C LEU A 316 -16.84 -35.15 -10.75
N LEU A 317 -17.90 -35.95 -10.78
CA LEU A 317 -17.87 -37.30 -11.35
C LEU A 317 -17.66 -37.29 -12.87
N VAL A 318 -18.23 -36.32 -13.58
CA VAL A 318 -18.01 -36.16 -15.03
C VAL A 318 -16.57 -35.74 -15.31
N VAL A 319 -16.04 -34.75 -14.59
CA VAL A 319 -14.66 -34.27 -14.76
C VAL A 319 -13.65 -35.36 -14.42
N THR A 320 -13.86 -36.12 -13.35
CA THR A 320 -12.97 -37.24 -13.00
C THR A 320 -13.02 -38.37 -14.02
N SER A 321 -14.20 -38.66 -14.59
CA SER A 321 -14.34 -39.62 -15.69
C SER A 321 -13.55 -39.19 -16.94
N PHE A 322 -13.60 -37.90 -17.32
CA PHE A 322 -12.81 -37.36 -18.42
C PHE A 322 -11.30 -37.37 -18.12
N ALA A 323 -10.89 -37.06 -16.89
CA ALA A 323 -9.50 -37.11 -16.48
C ALA A 323 -8.95 -38.55 -16.52
N VAL A 324 -9.72 -39.53 -16.08
CA VAL A 324 -9.36 -40.96 -16.15
C VAL A 324 -9.28 -41.42 -17.60
N ALA A 325 -10.25 -41.05 -18.45
CA ALA A 325 -10.22 -41.37 -19.88
C ALA A 325 -8.98 -40.77 -20.58
N HIS A 326 -8.61 -39.54 -20.24
CA HIS A 326 -7.44 -38.87 -20.78
C HIS A 326 -6.11 -39.48 -20.27
N CYS A 327 -6.06 -39.93 -19.01
CA CYS A 327 -4.93 -40.67 -18.46
C CYS A 327 -4.78 -42.06 -19.11
N CYS A 328 -5.89 -42.76 -19.37
CA CYS A 328 -5.88 -44.04 -20.08
C CYS A 328 -5.50 -43.88 -21.56
N ALA A 329 -5.85 -42.76 -22.20
CA ALA A 329 -5.44 -42.44 -23.56
C ALA A 329 -3.94 -42.11 -23.68
N ARG A 330 -3.34 -41.49 -22.65
CA ARG A 330 -1.89 -41.19 -22.61
C ARG A 330 -1.02 -42.39 -22.23
N GLY A 331 -1.61 -43.48 -21.73
CA GLY A 331 -0.90 -44.73 -21.41
C GLY A 331 -0.60 -45.63 -22.61
N ARG A 332 -1.13 -45.33 -23.80
CA ARG A 332 -0.87 -46.06 -25.06
C ARG A 332 -0.18 -45.14 -26.08
N GLY A 333 1.11 -44.92 -25.92
CA GLY A 333 1.84 -44.09 -26.89
C GLY A 333 3.30 -43.81 -26.55
N ARG A 334 4.08 -44.83 -26.16
CA ARG A 334 5.54 -44.73 -26.10
C ARG A 334 6.20 -46.01 -26.61
N GLY A 335 6.53 -46.00 -27.90
CA GLY A 335 7.51 -46.87 -28.54
C GLY A 335 8.23 -46.07 -29.63
N ARG A 336 9.38 -45.47 -29.29
CA ARG A 336 10.44 -45.03 -30.23
C ARG A 336 11.19 -46.29 -30.69
N GLY A 337 11.78 -46.42 -31.88
CA GLY A 337 11.95 -45.53 -33.03
C GLY A 337 12.92 -46.18 -34.03
N SER A 338 13.04 -45.64 -35.25
CA SER A 338 14.22 -45.67 -36.14
C SER A 338 13.89 -44.96 -37.46
N GLY A 339 14.85 -44.23 -38.04
CA GLY A 339 14.79 -43.87 -39.46
C GLY A 339 15.21 -42.44 -39.81
N SER A 340 16.45 -42.30 -40.25
CA SER A 340 17.13 -41.14 -40.87
C SER A 340 16.41 -40.56 -42.11
N GLY A 341 16.63 -39.27 -42.42
CA GLY A 341 16.44 -38.76 -43.79
C GLY A 341 16.43 -37.23 -43.92
N SER A 342 17.44 -36.71 -44.62
CA SER A 342 17.72 -35.35 -45.08
C SER A 342 16.64 -34.65 -45.92
N GLY A 343 16.68 -33.30 -46.02
CA GLY A 343 16.09 -32.57 -47.15
C GLY A 343 15.80 -31.08 -46.92
N GLU A 344 16.20 -30.27 -47.89
CA GLU A 344 16.32 -28.79 -47.91
C GLU A 344 15.02 -27.98 -48.13
N SER A 345 15.06 -26.74 -47.62
CA SER A 345 14.74 -25.42 -48.23
C SER A 345 13.35 -25.05 -48.85
N TYR A 346 13.19 -23.73 -48.96
CA TYR A 346 12.08 -22.88 -49.47
C TYR A 346 10.92 -22.66 -48.48
N GLY A 347 10.44 -21.45 -48.17
CA GLY A 347 10.66 -20.11 -48.71
C GLY A 347 9.32 -19.32 -48.64
N LYS A 348 9.42 -18.00 -48.44
CA LYS A 348 8.39 -16.94 -48.64
C LYS A 348 7.34 -16.62 -47.57
N ARG A 349 7.67 -15.54 -46.84
CA ARG A 349 6.93 -14.27 -46.68
C ARG A 349 5.61 -14.11 -47.46
N LYS A 350 4.62 -13.48 -46.82
CA LYS A 350 3.98 -12.28 -47.36
C LYS A 350 3.39 -11.38 -46.26
N SER A 351 3.78 -10.13 -46.34
CA SER A 351 3.26 -8.94 -45.66
C SER A 351 2.45 -8.12 -46.67
N GLY A 352 1.58 -7.25 -46.16
CA GLY A 352 1.06 -6.06 -46.84
C GLY A 352 -0.47 -5.98 -46.80
N SER A 353 -1.10 -4.82 -46.73
CA SER A 353 -0.69 -3.42 -46.53
C SER A 353 -1.98 -2.59 -46.50
N SER A 354 -1.91 -1.44 -45.82
CA SER A 354 -2.85 -0.31 -45.72
C SER A 354 -3.86 -0.04 -46.83
N TYR A 355 -4.97 0.60 -46.44
CA TYR A 355 -5.56 1.74 -47.17
C TYR A 355 -6.10 2.82 -46.20
N ASN A 356 -5.85 4.07 -46.60
CA ASN A 356 -6.21 5.34 -45.94
C ASN A 356 -7.71 5.69 -46.03
N GLY A 357 -8.21 6.52 -45.11
CA GLY A 357 -9.47 7.25 -45.26
C GLY A 357 -9.76 8.21 -44.10
N SER A 358 -9.83 9.50 -44.43
CA SER A 358 -9.96 10.68 -43.55
C SER A 358 -11.37 10.98 -43.01
N GLU A 359 -11.38 11.53 -41.79
CA GLU A 359 -12.34 12.49 -41.18
C GLU A 359 -13.87 12.25 -41.20
N LYS A 360 -14.45 12.03 -40.01
CA LYS A 360 -15.63 12.79 -39.52
C LYS A 360 -15.90 12.55 -38.02
N LYS A 361 -16.01 13.63 -37.25
CA LYS A 361 -16.66 13.66 -35.92
C LYS A 361 -18.17 13.46 -36.12
N VAL A 362 -18.76 12.48 -35.45
CA VAL A 362 -20.23 12.37 -35.30
C VAL A 362 -20.54 11.92 -33.87
N TYR A 363 -21.27 12.77 -33.14
CA TYR A 363 -22.10 12.35 -32.02
C TYR A 363 -23.30 11.60 -32.61
N ALA A 364 -23.51 10.34 -32.25
CA ALA A 364 -24.80 9.69 -32.41
C ALA A 364 -25.00 8.65 -31.31
N SER A 365 -26.06 8.89 -30.55
CA SER A 365 -26.77 7.92 -29.74
C SER A 365 -27.24 6.78 -30.62
N ASP A 366 -26.96 5.54 -30.22
CA ASP A 366 -27.89 4.46 -30.50
C ASP A 366 -27.83 3.41 -29.39
N GLY A 367 -29.00 3.02 -28.92
CA GLY A 367 -29.19 2.15 -27.78
C GLY A 367 -29.24 0.69 -28.19
N THR A 368 -28.36 -0.13 -27.63
CA THR A 368 -28.60 -1.57 -27.49
C THR A 368 -27.69 -2.16 -26.40
N SER A 369 -28.33 -2.54 -25.29
CA SER A 369 -27.93 -3.53 -24.27
C SER A 369 -26.44 -3.93 -24.11
N GLY A 370 -25.82 -3.47 -23.03
CA GLY A 370 -25.27 -4.39 -22.01
C GLY A 370 -23.81 -4.88 -22.13
N THR A 371 -22.84 -4.00 -22.37
CA THR A 371 -21.45 -4.16 -21.88
C THR A 371 -20.90 -2.77 -21.52
N ASP A 372 -21.00 -2.40 -20.24
CA ASP A 372 -20.71 -1.05 -19.79
C ASP A 372 -19.18 -0.80 -19.70
N ARG A 373 -18.64 -0.18 -20.75
CA ARG A 373 -17.47 0.71 -20.86
C ARG A 373 -16.39 0.72 -19.75
N SER A 374 -15.60 -0.34 -19.62
CA SER A 374 -14.33 -0.33 -18.87
C SER A 374 -13.12 -0.11 -19.78
N ARG A 375 -12.95 1.09 -20.36
CA ARG A 375 -11.78 1.44 -21.20
C ARG A 375 -10.96 2.56 -20.59
N LEU A 376 -9.64 2.55 -20.82
CA LEU A 376 -8.77 3.69 -20.54
C LEU A 376 -9.21 4.92 -21.37
N VAL A 377 -9.27 6.08 -20.72
CA VAL A 377 -9.59 7.37 -21.33
C VAL A 377 -8.31 8.21 -21.37
N PHE A 378 -7.82 8.51 -22.58
CA PHE A 378 -6.60 9.28 -22.80
C PHE A 378 -6.88 10.76 -23.08
N PHE A 379 -6.04 11.64 -22.54
CA PHE A 379 -6.10 13.09 -22.82
C PHE A 379 -5.39 13.50 -24.12
N ASP A 380 -4.61 12.60 -24.73
CA ASP A 380 -3.88 12.84 -25.97
C ASP A 380 -4.01 11.63 -26.90
N ARG A 381 -4.19 11.90 -28.19
CA ARG A 381 -4.45 10.89 -29.23
C ARG A 381 -3.19 10.21 -29.76
N ARG A 382 -2.01 10.56 -29.23
CA ARG A 382 -0.70 10.08 -29.72
C ARG A 382 -0.13 8.91 -28.92
N SER A 383 -0.66 8.62 -27.75
CA SER A 383 -0.17 7.56 -26.87
C SER A 383 -1.37 6.74 -26.45
N GLU A 384 -1.68 5.71 -27.22
CA GLU A 384 -2.84 4.85 -26.98
C GLU A 384 -2.33 3.41 -26.81
N PHE A 385 -2.66 2.83 -25.66
CA PHE A 385 -2.51 1.39 -25.38
C PHE A 385 -3.79 0.93 -24.70
N GLU A 386 -4.11 -0.36 -24.81
CA GLU A 386 -5.34 -0.89 -24.25
C GLU A 386 -5.19 -1.19 -22.74
N LEU A 387 -6.32 -1.33 -22.05
CA LEU A 387 -6.28 -1.66 -20.61
C LEU A 387 -5.59 -3.01 -20.40
N GLU A 388 -5.81 -3.94 -21.32
CA GLU A 388 -5.21 -5.26 -21.38
C GLU A 388 -3.68 -5.20 -21.44
N ASP A 389 -3.12 -4.25 -22.17
CA ASP A 389 -1.67 -4.03 -22.26
C ASP A 389 -1.12 -3.51 -20.94
N LEU A 390 -1.85 -2.60 -20.28
CA LEU A 390 -1.50 -2.10 -18.96
C LEU A 390 -1.54 -3.21 -17.89
N LEU A 391 -2.52 -4.11 -17.96
CA LEU A 391 -2.67 -5.22 -17.03
C LEU A 391 -1.65 -6.35 -17.28
N ARG A 392 -1.16 -6.49 -18.51
CA ARG A 392 -0.08 -7.43 -18.87
C ARG A 392 1.32 -6.88 -18.56
N ALA A 393 1.46 -5.56 -18.48
CA ALA A 393 2.72 -4.87 -18.22
C ALA A 393 3.42 -5.38 -16.95
N SER A 394 4.75 -5.44 -17.01
CA SER A 394 5.54 -5.66 -15.80
C SER A 394 5.39 -4.46 -14.86
N ALA A 395 5.01 -4.71 -13.61
CA ALA A 395 4.67 -3.67 -12.64
C ALA A 395 5.55 -3.77 -11.39
N GLU A 396 6.24 -2.68 -11.06
CA GLU A 396 7.03 -2.53 -9.84
C GLU A 396 6.38 -1.48 -8.94
N MET A 397 6.17 -1.79 -7.66
CA MET A 397 5.57 -0.84 -6.73
C MET A 397 6.59 0.24 -6.32
N LEU A 398 6.38 1.47 -6.77
CA LEU A 398 7.26 2.62 -6.46
C LEU A 398 7.04 3.15 -5.04
N GLY A 399 5.79 3.21 -4.60
CA GLY A 399 5.46 3.79 -3.30
C GLY A 399 3.98 3.73 -2.97
N LYS A 400 3.68 3.81 -1.66
CA LYS A 400 2.32 3.94 -1.15
C LYS A 400 2.17 5.34 -0.56
N GLY A 401 1.23 6.11 -1.10
CA GLY A 401 0.88 7.45 -0.63
C GLY A 401 -0.48 7.47 0.05
N SER A 402 -0.81 8.61 0.64
CA SER A 402 -2.08 8.83 1.36
C SER A 402 -3.34 8.78 0.49
N LEU A 403 -3.18 8.75 -0.85
CA LEU A 403 -4.25 8.71 -1.85
C LEU A 403 -4.29 7.41 -2.65
N GLY A 404 -3.40 6.46 -2.37
CA GLY A 404 -3.30 5.21 -3.13
C GLY A 404 -1.89 4.67 -3.30
N THR A 405 -1.75 3.70 -4.18
CA THR A 405 -0.46 3.03 -4.47
C THR A 405 -0.01 3.36 -5.88
N VAL A 406 1.27 3.65 -6.07
CA VAL A 406 1.87 3.97 -7.37
C VAL A 406 2.76 2.81 -7.83
N TYR A 407 2.58 2.40 -9.08
CA TYR A 407 3.33 1.35 -9.74
C TYR A 407 4.04 1.93 -10.96
N ARG A 408 5.28 1.50 -11.20
CA ARG A 408 5.98 1.66 -12.47
C ARG A 408 5.55 0.51 -13.36
N ALA A 409 4.90 0.81 -14.48
CA ALA A 409 4.52 -0.17 -15.47
C ALA A 409 5.39 0.00 -16.73
N VAL A 410 5.99 -1.10 -17.19
CA VAL A 410 6.72 -1.14 -18.48
C VAL A 410 5.87 -1.92 -19.47
N LEU A 411 5.40 -1.23 -20.50
CA LEU A 411 4.59 -1.76 -21.58
C LEU A 411 5.46 -2.55 -22.59
N ASP A 412 4.83 -3.37 -23.42
CA ASP A 412 5.51 -4.26 -24.38
C ASP A 412 6.31 -3.49 -25.45
N ASP A 413 5.95 -2.24 -25.72
CA ASP A 413 6.66 -1.31 -26.62
C ASP A 413 7.86 -0.61 -25.96
N GLY A 414 8.14 -0.91 -24.68
CA GLY A 414 9.18 -0.28 -23.87
C GLY A 414 8.76 1.05 -23.24
N CYS A 415 7.54 1.54 -23.49
CA CYS A 415 7.03 2.74 -22.85
C CYS A 415 6.84 2.49 -21.34
N THR A 416 7.43 3.36 -20.53
CA THR A 416 7.30 3.29 -19.06
C THR A 416 6.32 4.35 -18.58
N VAL A 417 5.33 3.95 -17.78
CA VAL A 417 4.32 4.82 -17.19
C VAL A 417 4.21 4.61 -15.70
N ALA A 418 3.75 5.64 -14.97
CA ALA A 418 3.43 5.52 -13.55
C ALA A 418 1.92 5.35 -13.40
N VAL A 419 1.48 4.21 -12.87
CA VAL A 419 0.06 3.90 -12.64
C VAL A 419 -0.25 4.08 -11.16
N LYS A 420 -1.10 5.04 -10.85
CA LYS A 420 -1.61 5.27 -9.50
C LYS A 420 -2.99 4.64 -9.34
N ARG A 421 -3.09 3.68 -8.43
CA ARG A 421 -4.33 3.04 -8.02
C ARG A 421 -4.92 3.78 -6.82
N LEU A 422 -6.07 4.42 -6.98
CA LEU A 422 -6.74 5.16 -5.92
C LEU A 422 -7.53 4.21 -5.02
N LYS A 423 -7.21 4.17 -3.72
CA LYS A 423 -7.85 3.27 -2.74
C LYS A 423 -9.11 3.87 -2.08
N ASP A 424 -9.18 5.20 -1.96
CA ASP A 424 -10.20 5.91 -1.16
C ASP A 424 -11.24 6.71 -1.99
N ALA A 425 -11.21 6.61 -3.33
CA ALA A 425 -12.13 7.37 -4.20
C ALA A 425 -13.55 6.75 -4.34
N ASN A 426 -13.89 5.75 -3.50
CA ASN A 426 -15.19 5.06 -3.53
C ASN A 426 -16.06 5.61 -2.39
N PRO A 427 -16.73 6.75 -2.63
CA PRO A 427 -17.98 6.69 -3.38
C PRO A 427 -18.12 7.74 -4.50
N CYS A 428 -17.05 8.12 -5.20
CA CYS A 428 -17.13 9.13 -6.27
C CYS A 428 -17.88 8.57 -7.50
N ALA A 429 -18.99 9.23 -7.86
CA ALA A 429 -19.78 8.89 -9.02
C ALA A 429 -18.98 9.14 -10.31
N GLN A 430 -19.26 8.36 -11.36
CA GLN A 430 -18.47 8.40 -12.60
C GLN A 430 -18.41 9.81 -13.21
N ASN A 431 -19.57 10.47 -13.33
CA ASN A 431 -19.68 11.81 -13.88
C ASN A 431 -18.85 12.85 -13.09
N GLU A 432 -18.82 12.73 -11.77
CA GLU A 432 -18.04 13.62 -10.90
C GLU A 432 -16.54 13.34 -11.06
N PHE A 433 -16.14 12.07 -11.08
CA PHE A 433 -14.76 11.67 -11.30
C PHE A 433 -14.23 12.16 -12.65
N GLU A 434 -15.00 12.00 -13.72
CA GLU A 434 -14.65 12.46 -15.06
C GLU A 434 -14.46 13.99 -15.10
N GLN A 435 -15.33 14.76 -14.43
CA GLN A 435 -15.17 16.22 -14.32
C GLN A 435 -13.87 16.62 -13.61
N TYR A 436 -13.49 15.93 -12.53
CA TYR A 436 -12.21 16.17 -11.88
C TYR A 436 -11.02 15.80 -12.77
N MET A 437 -11.12 14.68 -13.49
CA MET A 437 -10.08 14.25 -14.41
C MET A 437 -9.90 15.23 -15.57
N ASP A 438 -10.96 15.86 -16.07
CA ASP A 438 -10.87 16.92 -17.07
C ASP A 438 -10.11 18.15 -16.55
N VAL A 439 -10.33 18.55 -15.30
CA VAL A 439 -9.57 19.63 -14.64
C VAL A 439 -8.09 19.25 -14.53
N ILE A 440 -7.78 18.04 -14.09
CA ILE A 440 -6.39 17.62 -13.87
C ILE A 440 -5.66 17.42 -15.20
N GLY A 441 -6.30 16.75 -16.17
CA GLY A 441 -5.71 16.36 -17.45
C GLY A 441 -5.56 17.50 -18.47
N LYS A 442 -6.27 18.61 -18.30
CA LYS A 442 -6.13 19.81 -19.16
C LYS A 442 -4.75 20.46 -19.03
N LEU A 443 -4.13 20.37 -17.86
CA LEU A 443 -2.93 21.14 -17.54
C LEU A 443 -1.67 20.49 -18.13
N LYS A 444 -0.93 21.26 -18.93
CA LYS A 444 0.36 20.85 -19.49
C LYS A 444 1.41 21.92 -19.19
N HIS A 445 2.47 21.53 -18.47
CA HIS A 445 3.55 22.43 -18.08
C HIS A 445 4.83 21.61 -17.80
N PRO A 446 6.04 22.13 -18.10
CA PRO A 446 7.30 21.41 -17.83
C PRO A 446 7.50 21.00 -16.37
N ASN A 447 6.96 21.77 -15.42
CA ASN A 447 7.07 21.52 -13.98
C ASN A 447 5.82 20.89 -13.36
N ILE A 448 4.98 20.21 -14.14
CA ILE A 448 3.79 19.49 -13.64
C ILE A 448 3.78 18.09 -14.24
N VAL A 449 3.60 17.08 -13.39
CA VAL A 449 3.52 15.69 -13.85
C VAL A 449 2.27 15.50 -14.69
N ARG A 450 2.46 15.13 -15.94
CA ARG A 450 1.39 14.99 -16.91
C ARG A 450 0.54 13.75 -16.65
N LEU A 451 -0.77 13.95 -16.51
CA LEU A 451 -1.76 12.88 -16.56
C LEU A 451 -2.00 12.47 -18.01
N LYS A 452 -1.68 11.21 -18.34
CA LYS A 452 -1.85 10.63 -19.69
C LYS A 452 -3.25 10.08 -19.89
N ALA A 453 -3.73 9.31 -18.91
CA ALA A 453 -5.02 8.65 -18.98
C ALA A 453 -5.59 8.39 -17.60
N TYR A 454 -6.88 8.06 -17.55
CA TYR A 454 -7.51 7.48 -16.37
C TYR A 454 -8.37 6.27 -16.76
N TYR A 455 -8.64 5.43 -15.77
CA TYR A 455 -9.58 4.33 -15.83
C TYR A 455 -10.58 4.48 -14.69
N TYR A 456 -11.85 4.31 -15.02
CA TYR A 456 -12.92 4.27 -14.05
C TYR A 456 -13.67 2.93 -14.16
N ALA A 457 -13.75 2.25 -13.03
CA ALA A 457 -14.72 1.19 -12.78
C ALA A 457 -15.32 1.40 -11.39
N LYS A 458 -16.49 0.79 -11.14
CA LYS A 458 -17.22 0.97 -9.88
C LYS A 458 -16.34 0.73 -8.63
N GLU A 459 -15.45 -0.26 -8.68
CA GLU A 459 -14.60 -0.63 -7.54
C GLU A 459 -13.13 -0.20 -7.72
N GLU A 460 -12.75 0.30 -8.90
CA GLU A 460 -11.34 0.53 -9.23
C GLU A 460 -11.14 1.82 -10.04
N LYS A 461 -10.19 2.64 -9.60
CA LYS A 461 -9.82 3.89 -10.28
C LYS A 461 -8.32 3.91 -10.46
N LEU A 462 -7.88 4.05 -11.71
CA LEU A 462 -6.46 4.13 -12.06
C LEU A 462 -6.19 5.46 -12.73
N LEU A 463 -5.06 6.07 -12.39
CA LEU A 463 -4.52 7.25 -13.06
C LEU A 463 -3.18 6.86 -13.66
N VAL A 464 -2.97 7.22 -14.92
CA VAL A 464 -1.74 6.93 -15.65
C VAL A 464 -1.00 8.24 -15.88
N TYR A 465 0.21 8.34 -15.34
CA TYR A 465 1.09 9.49 -15.46
C TYR A 465 2.34 9.15 -16.26
N ASP A 466 3.05 10.19 -16.72
CA ASP A 466 4.45 10.04 -17.13
C ASP A 466 5.30 9.52 -15.96
N TYR A 467 6.14 8.53 -16.25
CA TYR A 467 7.10 8.02 -15.26
C TYR A 467 8.33 8.94 -15.17
N LEU A 468 8.67 9.35 -13.95
CA LEU A 468 9.82 10.18 -13.66
C LEU A 468 10.85 9.36 -12.87
N SER A 469 12.03 9.16 -13.46
CA SER A 469 13.01 8.16 -13.00
C SER A 469 13.81 8.58 -11.77
N ASN A 470 13.94 9.88 -11.50
CA ASN A 470 14.82 10.39 -10.44
C ASN A 470 14.12 10.51 -9.07
N GLY A 471 12.91 9.94 -8.95
CA GLY A 471 12.19 9.83 -7.69
C GLY A 471 11.63 11.16 -7.18
N SER A 472 11.41 11.26 -5.87
CA SER A 472 10.88 12.44 -5.21
C SER A 472 11.96 13.24 -4.48
N LEU A 473 11.72 14.54 -4.32
CA LEU A 473 12.57 15.43 -3.53
C LEU A 473 12.69 14.94 -2.07
N HIS A 474 11.62 14.38 -1.50
CA HIS A 474 11.67 13.75 -0.17
C HIS A 474 12.72 12.63 -0.10
N ALA A 475 12.79 11.76 -1.11
CA ALA A 475 13.78 10.68 -1.15
C ALA A 475 15.21 11.18 -1.40
N LEU A 476 15.37 12.36 -2.00
CA LEU A 476 16.67 13.01 -2.16
C LEU A 476 17.16 13.67 -0.86
N LEU A 477 16.26 14.31 -0.10
CA LEU A 477 16.61 14.99 1.16
C LEU A 477 16.77 14.00 2.34
N HIS A 478 15.83 13.06 2.47
CA HIS A 478 15.65 12.23 3.67
C HIS A 478 15.84 10.73 3.43
N GLY A 479 16.07 10.29 2.20
CA GLY A 479 16.31 8.87 1.89
C GLY A 479 17.58 8.33 2.54
N ASN A 480 17.65 7.02 2.79
CA ASN A 480 18.81 6.36 3.39
C ASN A 480 20.09 6.74 2.65
N ARG A 481 20.93 7.53 3.32
CA ARG A 481 22.21 8.03 2.82
C ARG A 481 23.22 6.88 2.86
N GLY A 482 23.22 6.04 1.82
CA GLY A 482 24.29 5.08 1.63
C GLY A 482 25.65 5.81 1.56
N PRO A 483 26.75 5.17 2.00
CA PRO A 483 28.07 5.77 1.88
C PRO A 483 28.38 6.08 0.40
N GLY A 484 28.65 7.36 0.10
CA GLY A 484 29.05 7.81 -1.24
C GLY A 484 28.00 8.59 -2.06
N ARG A 485 26.79 8.86 -1.52
CA ARG A 485 25.83 9.75 -2.22
C ARG A 485 26.20 11.22 -2.01
N ILE A 486 26.28 11.98 -3.09
CA ILE A 486 26.59 13.42 -3.07
C ILE A 486 25.36 14.19 -2.54
N PRO A 487 25.49 15.01 -1.49
CA PRO A 487 24.44 15.90 -1.01
C PRO A 487 23.90 16.83 -2.10
N LEU A 488 22.63 17.24 -1.99
CA LEU A 488 22.07 18.26 -2.87
C LEU A 488 22.76 19.60 -2.61
N ASP A 489 23.49 20.09 -3.61
CA ASP A 489 24.12 21.40 -3.60
C ASP A 489 23.08 22.54 -3.67
N TRP A 490 23.56 23.76 -3.44
CA TRP A 490 22.71 24.94 -3.39
C TRP A 490 22.01 25.21 -4.73
N THR A 491 22.76 25.18 -5.83
CA THR A 491 22.26 25.40 -7.19
C THR A 491 21.12 24.45 -7.56
N THR A 492 21.25 23.18 -7.19
CA THR A 492 20.20 22.18 -7.40
C THR A 492 19.00 22.49 -6.51
N ARG A 493 19.19 22.79 -5.22
CA ARG A 493 18.08 23.11 -4.30
C ARG A 493 17.25 24.31 -4.79
N ILE A 494 17.89 25.40 -5.21
CA ILE A 494 17.17 26.57 -5.72
C ILE A 494 16.45 26.27 -7.05
N SER A 495 17.09 25.52 -7.96
CA SER A 495 16.48 25.10 -9.23
C SER A 495 15.23 24.22 -9.02
N LEU A 496 15.29 23.28 -8.06
CA LEU A 496 14.16 22.42 -7.71
C LEU A 496 13.00 23.22 -7.12
N MET A 497 13.29 24.19 -6.24
CA MET A 497 12.27 25.07 -5.66
C MET A 497 11.67 26.02 -6.68
N LEU A 498 12.48 26.57 -7.59
CA LEU A 498 11.98 27.41 -8.69
C LEU A 498 11.07 26.61 -9.63
N GLY A 499 11.46 25.38 -9.99
CA GLY A 499 10.63 24.50 -10.81
C GLY A 499 9.29 24.18 -10.13
N ALA A 500 9.33 23.78 -8.86
CA ALA A 500 8.13 23.55 -8.05
C ALA A 500 7.21 24.79 -7.97
N ALA A 501 7.80 25.98 -7.74
CA ALA A 501 7.08 27.24 -7.68
C ALA A 501 6.40 27.58 -9.02
N ARG A 502 7.11 27.43 -10.15
CA ARG A 502 6.56 27.64 -11.50
C ARG A 502 5.39 26.71 -11.81
N GLY A 503 5.51 25.43 -11.43
CA GLY A 503 4.42 24.46 -11.57
C GLY A 503 3.17 24.86 -10.78
N LEU A 504 3.35 25.27 -9.52
CA LEU A 504 2.25 25.68 -8.66
C LEU A 504 1.63 27.03 -9.09
N ALA A 505 2.46 28.00 -9.51
CA ALA A 505 2.00 29.26 -10.09
C ALA A 505 1.15 29.04 -11.35
N LYS A 506 1.55 28.11 -12.22
CA LYS A 506 0.76 27.76 -13.41
C LYS A 506 -0.60 27.16 -13.05
N ILE A 507 -0.68 26.32 -12.02
CA ILE A 507 -1.95 25.79 -11.48
C ILE A 507 -2.85 26.94 -11.01
N HIS A 508 -2.31 27.82 -10.15
CA HIS A 508 -3.07 28.94 -9.58
C HIS A 508 -3.58 29.90 -10.64
N ALA A 509 -2.74 30.21 -11.65
CA ALA A 509 -3.11 31.09 -12.76
C ALA A 509 -4.22 30.50 -13.64
N GLU A 510 -4.09 29.22 -14.05
CA GLU A 510 -5.08 28.54 -14.91
C GLU A 510 -6.45 28.46 -14.24
N TYR A 511 -6.46 28.24 -12.92
CA TYR A 511 -7.69 28.07 -12.14
C TYR A 511 -8.01 29.24 -11.20
N SER A 512 -7.53 30.44 -11.52
CA SER A 512 -7.75 31.64 -10.72
C SER A 512 -9.24 31.97 -10.52
N ALA A 513 -10.05 31.87 -11.58
CA ALA A 513 -11.49 32.13 -11.53
C ALA A 513 -12.25 31.13 -10.66
N ALA A 514 -11.93 29.83 -10.80
CA ALA A 514 -12.54 28.75 -10.03
C ALA A 514 -11.90 28.55 -8.64
N LYS A 515 -10.79 29.24 -8.36
CA LYS A 515 -9.98 29.16 -7.13
C LYS A 515 -9.54 27.74 -6.78
N VAL A 516 -9.27 26.90 -7.78
CA VAL A 516 -8.86 25.51 -7.56
C VAL A 516 -7.42 25.48 -7.02
N PRO A 517 -7.17 24.88 -5.85
CA PRO A 517 -5.84 24.69 -5.32
C PRO A 517 -5.22 23.35 -5.78
N HIS A 518 -3.94 23.18 -5.53
CA HIS A 518 -3.31 21.87 -5.53
C HIS A 518 -3.78 21.01 -4.35
N GLY A 519 -3.77 21.58 -3.14
CA GLY A 519 -4.28 20.97 -1.91
C GLY A 519 -3.49 19.79 -1.36
N ASN A 520 -2.25 19.57 -1.82
CA ASN A 520 -1.38 18.47 -1.36
C ASN A 520 0.11 18.75 -1.65
N VAL A 521 0.57 19.98 -1.39
CA VAL A 521 1.97 20.38 -1.65
C VAL A 521 2.87 19.86 -0.54
N LYS A 522 3.89 19.06 -0.89
CA LYS A 522 4.88 18.45 0.03
C LYS A 522 6.07 17.88 -0.74
N SER A 523 7.18 17.60 -0.07
CA SER A 523 8.42 17.12 -0.73
C SER A 523 8.25 15.76 -1.42
N SER A 524 7.33 14.90 -0.96
CA SER A 524 7.04 13.62 -1.61
C SER A 524 6.26 13.76 -2.92
N ASN A 525 5.64 14.92 -3.14
CA ASN A 525 4.87 15.24 -4.35
C ASN A 525 5.63 16.15 -5.33
N VAL A 526 6.91 16.45 -5.05
CA VAL A 526 7.83 17.07 -6.01
C VAL A 526 8.70 15.96 -6.58
N LEU A 527 8.44 15.58 -7.83
CA LEU A 527 9.15 14.50 -8.52
C LEU A 527 10.20 15.08 -9.47
N LEU A 528 11.22 14.29 -9.81
CA LEU A 528 12.30 14.72 -10.69
C LEU A 528 12.31 13.91 -11.98
N ASP A 529 12.30 14.61 -13.10
CA ASP A 529 12.47 14.00 -14.41
C ASP A 529 13.91 13.49 -14.62
N LYS A 530 14.15 12.84 -15.77
CA LYS A 530 15.46 12.31 -16.14
C LYS A 530 16.58 13.36 -16.22
N ASN A 531 16.24 14.63 -16.38
CA ASN A 531 17.17 15.76 -16.46
C ASN A 531 17.35 16.45 -15.10
N GLY A 532 16.68 15.98 -14.04
CA GLY A 532 16.69 16.61 -12.72
C GLY A 532 15.75 17.82 -12.60
N VAL A 533 14.83 18.02 -13.54
CA VAL A 533 13.83 19.09 -13.46
C VAL A 533 12.72 18.69 -12.49
N ALA A 534 12.39 19.60 -11.56
CA ALA A 534 11.31 19.41 -10.61
C ALA A 534 9.93 19.52 -11.26
N CYS A 535 9.07 18.56 -10.96
CA CYS A 535 7.69 18.47 -11.42
C CYS A 535 6.74 18.23 -10.24
N ILE A 536 5.75 19.10 -10.09
CA ILE A 536 4.68 18.93 -9.10
C ILE A 536 3.74 17.80 -9.56
N SER A 537 3.51 16.82 -8.69
CA SER A 537 2.63 15.67 -8.90
C SER A 537 1.37 15.74 -8.03
N ASP A 538 0.36 14.90 -8.31
CA ASP A 538 -0.86 14.77 -7.50
C ASP A 538 -1.74 16.03 -7.43
N PHE A 539 -1.62 16.93 -8.41
CA PHE A 539 -2.51 18.08 -8.56
C PHE A 539 -3.98 17.66 -8.57
N GLY A 540 -4.81 18.32 -7.75
CA GLY A 540 -6.27 18.19 -7.76
C GLY A 540 -6.81 16.89 -7.16
N LEU A 541 -5.96 15.92 -6.80
CA LEU A 541 -6.43 14.65 -6.23
C LEU A 541 -6.99 14.81 -4.81
N SER A 542 -6.59 15.87 -4.09
CA SER A 542 -7.16 16.25 -2.79
C SER A 542 -8.63 16.65 -2.88
N LEU A 543 -9.10 17.08 -4.06
CA LEU A 543 -10.49 17.48 -4.32
C LEU A 543 -11.43 16.28 -4.44
N LEU A 544 -10.89 15.08 -4.71
CA LEU A 544 -11.64 13.82 -4.70
C LEU A 544 -12.01 13.35 -3.28
N LEU A 545 -11.47 14.02 -2.26
CA LEU A 545 -11.69 13.68 -0.86
C LEU A 545 -12.53 14.73 -0.17
N ASN A 546 -13.10 14.36 0.97
CA ASN A 546 -13.57 15.34 1.93
C ASN A 546 -12.40 16.30 2.30
N PRO A 547 -12.57 17.64 2.21
CA PRO A 547 -11.53 18.63 2.51
C PRO A 547 -10.84 18.40 3.86
N VAL A 548 -11.58 17.97 4.87
CA VAL A 548 -11.07 17.64 6.20
C VAL A 548 -10.04 16.51 6.11
N HIS A 549 -10.40 15.42 5.43
CA HIS A 549 -9.54 14.26 5.26
C HIS A 549 -8.34 14.57 4.35
N ALA A 550 -8.48 15.49 3.40
CA ALA A 550 -7.36 15.99 2.59
C ALA A 550 -6.37 16.79 3.47
N ILE A 551 -6.87 17.71 4.28
CA ILE A 551 -6.09 18.54 5.21
C ILE A 551 -5.40 17.70 6.30
N ALA A 552 -6.07 16.65 6.78
CA ALA A 552 -5.52 15.69 7.74
C ALA A 552 -4.17 15.12 7.26
N ARG A 553 -4.11 14.74 5.98
CA ARG A 553 -2.95 14.09 5.32
C ARG A 553 -1.76 15.02 5.02
N LEU A 554 -1.89 16.33 5.25
CA LEU A 554 -0.80 17.29 5.02
C LEU A 554 0.29 17.26 6.12
N GLY A 555 -0.01 16.76 7.33
CA GLY A 555 0.94 16.77 8.44
C GLY A 555 1.51 18.17 8.70
N GLY A 556 2.84 18.29 8.80
CA GLY A 556 3.55 19.57 9.03
C GLY A 556 3.45 20.62 7.91
N TYR A 557 2.86 20.30 6.75
CA TYR A 557 2.64 21.27 5.67
C TYR A 557 1.31 22.04 5.80
N ARG A 558 0.49 21.70 6.81
CA ARG A 558 -0.85 22.28 7.01
C ARG A 558 -0.76 23.76 7.38
N ALA A 559 -1.53 24.60 6.69
CA ALA A 559 -1.63 26.02 7.00
C ALA A 559 -2.54 26.27 8.23
N PRO A 560 -2.26 27.27 9.08
CA PRO A 560 -2.96 27.48 10.35
C PRO A 560 -4.45 27.79 10.18
N GLU A 561 -4.84 28.52 9.14
CA GLU A 561 -6.25 28.82 8.86
C GLU A 561 -7.07 27.56 8.51
N GLN A 562 -6.41 26.51 8.00
CA GLN A 562 -7.07 25.26 7.65
C GLN A 562 -7.53 24.47 8.88
N GLU A 563 -6.99 24.79 10.06
CA GLU A 563 -7.48 24.25 11.32
C GLU A 563 -8.87 24.78 11.67
N GLN A 564 -9.15 26.05 11.32
CA GLN A 564 -10.40 26.72 11.63
C GLN A 564 -11.44 26.58 10.52
N ASN A 565 -11.03 26.77 9.27
CA ASN A 565 -11.96 26.88 8.14
C ASN A 565 -12.21 25.56 7.40
N LYS A 566 -11.36 24.54 7.62
CA LYS A 566 -11.42 23.20 7.00
C LYS A 566 -11.54 23.23 5.47
N ARG A 567 -10.95 24.23 4.82
CA ARG A 567 -11.04 24.42 3.36
C ARG A 567 -9.67 24.35 2.69
N LEU A 568 -9.65 23.78 1.49
CA LEU A 568 -8.51 23.87 0.58
C LEU A 568 -8.53 25.25 -0.09
N SER A 569 -7.37 25.89 -0.22
CA SER A 569 -7.27 27.20 -0.87
C SER A 569 -5.89 27.37 -1.50
N GLN A 570 -5.82 28.23 -2.52
CA GLN A 570 -4.53 28.56 -3.15
C GLN A 570 -3.56 29.20 -2.15
N GLN A 571 -4.07 29.97 -1.17
CA GLN A 571 -3.24 30.55 -0.11
C GLN A 571 -2.72 29.51 0.89
N ALA A 572 -3.44 28.41 1.09
CA ALA A 572 -2.91 27.28 1.85
C ALA A 572 -1.78 26.57 1.10
N ASP A 573 -1.88 26.45 -0.24
CA ASP A 573 -0.77 25.91 -1.05
C ASP A 573 0.49 26.77 -0.93
N VAL A 574 0.36 28.11 -0.88
CA VAL A 574 1.49 29.02 -0.65
C VAL A 574 2.16 28.73 0.68
N TYR A 575 1.38 28.54 1.76
CA TYR A 575 1.93 28.16 3.05
C TYR A 575 2.67 26.81 3.00
N SER A 576 2.03 25.79 2.41
CA SER A 576 2.64 24.47 2.26
C SER A 576 3.92 24.52 1.41
N PHE A 577 3.97 25.36 0.37
CA PHE A 577 5.19 25.64 -0.39
C PHE A 577 6.26 26.32 0.47
N GLY A 578 5.88 27.25 1.32
CA GLY A 578 6.80 27.85 2.30
C GLY A 578 7.42 26.82 3.24
N VAL A 579 6.63 25.89 3.76
CA VAL A 579 7.14 24.77 4.59
C VAL A 579 8.11 23.88 3.79
N LEU A 580 7.76 23.55 2.54
CA LEU A 580 8.63 22.81 1.63
C LEU A 580 9.97 23.52 1.39
N LEU A 581 9.95 24.84 1.22
CA LEU A 581 11.14 25.66 1.05
C LEU A 581 12.01 25.63 2.33
N LEU A 582 11.39 25.74 3.51
CA LEU A 582 12.11 25.64 4.78
C LEU A 582 12.70 24.25 5.00
N GLU A 583 12.00 23.18 4.62
CA GLU A 583 12.53 21.81 4.65
C GLU A 583 13.78 21.68 3.77
N VAL A 584 13.78 22.29 2.58
CA VAL A 584 14.93 22.29 1.65
C VAL A 584 16.11 23.08 2.20
N LEU A 585 15.88 24.23 2.85
CA LEU A 585 16.95 25.04 3.42
C LEU A 585 17.57 24.42 4.67
N THR A 586 16.74 23.80 5.50
CA THR A 586 17.16 23.27 6.81
C THR A 586 17.65 21.82 6.70
N GLY A 587 17.27 21.11 5.63
CA GLY A 587 17.49 19.67 5.50
C GLY A 587 16.67 18.84 6.48
N ARG A 588 15.68 19.45 7.16
CA ARG A 588 14.89 18.79 8.22
C ARG A 588 13.45 18.55 7.80
N ALA A 589 12.92 17.37 8.14
CA ALA A 589 11.54 17.01 7.83
C ALA A 589 10.53 17.80 8.71
N PRO A 590 9.41 18.32 8.18
CA PRO A 590 8.45 19.16 8.92
C PRO A 590 7.72 18.52 10.12
N SER A 591 8.01 17.26 10.47
CA SER A 591 7.28 16.48 11.48
C SER A 591 8.18 15.67 12.42
N SER A 592 9.48 15.98 12.49
CA SER A 592 10.40 15.33 13.44
C SER A 592 10.45 16.06 14.78
N GLN A 593 10.61 15.32 15.88
CA GLN A 593 10.82 15.84 17.24
C GLN A 593 12.09 16.72 17.31
N TYR A 594 12.01 17.90 17.95
CA TYR A 594 13.19 18.76 18.16
C TYR A 594 13.28 19.26 19.61
N PRO A 595 14.39 18.98 20.32
CA PRO A 595 14.75 19.71 21.52
C PRO A 595 15.34 21.09 21.18
N SER A 596 15.04 22.08 22.02
CA SER A 596 15.51 23.47 21.90
C SER A 596 16.99 23.61 22.31
N PRO A 597 17.84 24.41 21.61
CA PRO A 597 19.29 24.46 21.88
C PRO A 597 19.73 25.39 23.02
N ALA A 598 18.87 25.66 24.01
CA ALA A 598 19.24 26.52 25.15
C ALA A 598 18.71 26.02 26.49
N ARG A 599 19.22 24.88 26.99
CA ARG A 599 19.43 24.55 28.43
C ARG A 599 19.86 23.08 28.61
N PRO A 600 20.92 22.79 29.39
CA PRO A 600 21.20 21.43 29.86
C PRO A 600 20.58 21.16 31.24
N ARG A 601 19.83 20.05 31.35
CA ARG A 601 19.28 19.39 32.57
C ARG A 601 18.13 20.21 33.23
N MET A 602 17.00 19.65 33.65
CA MET A 602 16.66 18.38 34.31
C MET A 602 15.13 18.18 34.18
N GLU A 603 14.67 16.93 34.27
CA GLU A 603 13.27 16.49 34.45
C GLU A 603 12.36 16.45 33.21
N GLU A 604 11.53 15.41 33.20
CA GLU A 604 10.64 14.95 32.12
C GLU A 604 9.59 16.02 31.77
N GLU A 605 9.90 16.89 30.81
CA GLU A 605 8.90 17.76 30.18
C GLU A 605 8.50 17.23 28.81
N GLU A 606 7.18 17.17 28.58
CA GLU A 606 6.50 16.88 27.31
C GLU A 606 7.31 17.36 26.09
N ILE A 607 7.87 16.42 25.33
CA ILE A 607 8.53 16.71 24.05
C ILE A 607 7.45 17.06 23.04
N ALA A 608 7.05 18.33 23.00
CA ALA A 608 6.16 18.85 21.98
C ALA A 608 6.85 18.76 20.61
N VAL A 609 6.18 18.16 19.63
CA VAL A 609 6.60 18.19 18.22
C VAL A 609 6.61 19.66 17.77
N VAL A 610 7.80 20.25 17.64
CA VAL A 610 7.93 21.66 17.26
C VAL A 610 7.69 21.81 15.76
N ASP A 611 6.69 22.62 15.42
CA ASP A 611 6.35 23.03 14.05
C ASP A 611 7.53 23.77 13.39
N LEU A 612 8.01 23.30 12.23
CA LEU A 612 9.23 23.79 11.58
C LEU A 612 9.23 25.33 11.37
N PRO A 613 8.18 25.95 10.81
CA PRO A 613 8.03 27.41 10.77
C PRO A 613 8.16 28.12 12.11
N LYS A 614 7.63 27.55 13.20
CA LYS A 614 7.73 28.15 14.55
C LYS A 614 9.17 28.08 15.07
N TRP A 615 9.85 26.96 14.85
CA TRP A 615 11.25 26.81 15.22
C TRP A 615 12.14 27.82 14.47
N VAL A 616 12.04 27.91 13.15
CA VAL A 616 12.84 28.86 12.35
C VAL A 616 12.64 30.31 12.82
N ARG A 617 11.40 30.69 13.16
CA ARG A 617 11.10 32.03 13.70
C ARG A 617 11.64 32.28 15.11
N SER A 618 11.87 31.22 15.89
CA SER A 618 12.42 31.33 17.25
C SER A 618 13.92 31.57 17.26
N VAL A 619 14.63 31.23 16.18
CA VAL A 619 16.08 31.45 16.06
C VAL A 619 16.36 32.92 15.76
N VAL A 620 17.31 33.50 16.50
CA VAL A 620 17.76 34.89 16.32
C VAL A 620 18.40 35.04 14.94
N LYS A 621 18.13 36.15 14.24
CA LYS A 621 18.61 36.38 12.86
C LYS A 621 20.12 36.20 12.69
N GLU A 622 20.89 36.62 13.69
CA GLU A 622 22.36 36.53 13.72
C GLU A 622 22.87 35.08 13.82
N GLU A 623 22.01 34.14 14.20
CA GLU A 623 22.34 32.71 14.39
C GLU A 623 21.78 31.83 13.26
N TRP A 624 21.16 32.40 12.22
CA TRP A 624 20.57 31.61 11.13
C TRP A 624 21.60 30.74 10.40
N THR A 625 22.80 31.27 10.18
CA THR A 625 23.88 30.56 9.47
C THR A 625 24.49 29.43 10.30
N SER A 626 24.32 29.41 11.61
CA SER A 626 24.82 28.33 12.49
C SER A 626 23.74 27.31 12.89
N GLU A 627 22.48 27.76 13.01
CA GLU A 627 21.41 26.94 13.62
C GLU A 627 20.31 26.51 12.64
N VAL A 628 20.03 27.30 11.60
CA VAL A 628 18.88 27.07 10.70
C VAL A 628 19.28 26.25 9.48
N PHE A 629 20.32 26.68 8.76
CA PHE A 629 20.65 26.07 7.47
C PHE A 629 21.26 24.67 7.62
N ASP A 630 21.00 23.84 6.61
CA ASP A 630 21.62 22.53 6.48
C ASP A 630 23.15 22.67 6.47
N GLN A 631 23.83 21.97 7.38
CA GLN A 631 25.30 21.99 7.49
C GLN A 631 25.99 21.55 6.19
N GLU A 632 25.30 20.79 5.33
CA GLU A 632 25.81 20.42 4.01
C GLU A 632 25.89 21.62 3.05
N LEU A 633 25.02 22.61 3.20
CA LEU A 633 25.03 23.85 2.40
C LEU A 633 26.13 24.81 2.85
N LEU A 634 26.42 24.85 4.15
CA LEU A 634 27.46 25.73 4.72
C LEU A 634 28.89 25.37 4.27
N ARG A 635 29.06 24.28 3.51
CA ARG A 635 30.33 23.90 2.88
C ARG A 635 30.67 24.78 1.67
N TYR A 636 29.66 25.39 1.05
CA TYR A 636 29.84 26.27 -0.10
C TYR A 636 30.09 27.71 0.38
N LYS A 637 31.10 28.37 -0.18
CA LYS A 637 31.41 29.76 0.14
C LYS A 637 30.52 30.71 -0.65
N ASN A 638 30.27 31.90 -0.11
CA ASN A 638 29.57 33.02 -0.76
C ASN A 638 28.08 32.81 -1.08
N ILE A 639 27.44 31.74 -0.60
CA ILE A 639 25.99 31.51 -0.82
C ILE A 639 25.11 31.99 0.36
N GLU A 640 25.70 32.55 1.41
CA GLU A 640 24.97 32.94 2.63
C GLU A 640 23.88 33.99 2.35
N GLU A 641 24.17 35.00 1.53
CA GLU A 641 23.20 36.02 1.15
C GLU A 641 22.04 35.43 0.35
N GLU A 642 22.32 34.47 -0.53
CA GLU A 642 21.31 33.75 -1.31
C GLU A 642 20.43 32.87 -0.41
N LEU A 643 21.04 32.14 0.53
CA LEU A 643 20.34 31.33 1.52
C LEU A 643 19.42 32.16 2.41
N VAL A 644 19.89 33.32 2.88
CA VAL A 644 19.12 34.27 3.68
C VAL A 644 17.98 34.87 2.85
N SER A 645 18.23 35.21 1.59
CA SER A 645 17.18 35.71 0.69
C SER A 645 16.09 34.67 0.45
N MET A 646 16.47 33.41 0.20
CA MET A 646 15.53 32.30 0.05
C MET A 646 14.76 32.04 1.35
N LEU A 647 15.42 32.14 2.51
CA LEU A 647 14.77 32.01 3.82
C LEU A 647 13.69 33.07 4.01
N HIS A 648 13.93 34.31 3.60
CA HIS A 648 12.91 35.36 3.63
C HIS A 648 11.70 35.03 2.75
N VAL A 649 11.91 34.44 1.56
CA VAL A 649 10.80 33.94 0.71
C VAL A 649 9.99 32.88 1.45
N GLY A 650 10.66 31.89 2.06
CA GLY A 650 10.02 30.85 2.86
C GLY A 650 9.18 31.43 4.01
N LEU A 651 9.75 32.37 4.78
CA LEU A 651 9.09 33.05 5.90
C LEU A 651 7.90 33.90 5.48
N ALA A 652 7.96 34.56 4.32
CA ALA A 652 6.84 35.30 3.74
C ALA A 652 5.68 34.38 3.35
N CYS A 653 5.99 33.17 2.84
CA CYS A 653 4.99 32.18 2.48
C CYS A 653 4.27 31.57 3.71
N VAL A 654 4.98 31.33 4.81
CA VAL A 654 4.40 30.68 6.01
C VAL A 654 3.69 31.63 6.98
N VAL A 655 3.39 32.87 6.59
CA VAL A 655 2.69 33.86 7.44
C VAL A 655 1.31 33.31 7.86
N ALA A 656 0.92 33.52 9.12
CA ALA A 656 -0.34 32.96 9.63
C ALA A 656 -1.60 33.51 8.94
N GLN A 657 -1.56 34.78 8.52
CA GLN A 657 -2.66 35.46 7.83
C GLN A 657 -2.58 35.19 6.31
N PRO A 658 -3.57 34.49 5.72
CA PRO A 658 -3.55 34.13 4.29
C PRO A 658 -3.43 35.31 3.35
N GLU A 659 -4.02 36.46 3.71
CA GLU A 659 -4.08 37.66 2.88
C GLU A 659 -2.74 38.40 2.80
N LYS A 660 -1.81 38.09 3.72
CA LYS A 660 -0.46 38.66 3.75
C LYS A 660 0.58 37.82 3.03
N ARG A 661 0.20 36.62 2.59
CA ARG A 661 1.10 35.73 1.85
C ARG A 661 1.21 36.21 0.40
N PRO A 662 2.40 36.10 -0.21
CA PRO A 662 2.56 36.36 -1.64
C PRO A 662 1.75 35.36 -2.47
N THR A 663 1.35 35.75 -3.67
CA THR A 663 0.87 34.81 -4.68
C THR A 663 2.02 33.93 -5.18
N MET A 664 1.74 32.74 -5.71
CA MET A 664 2.80 31.89 -6.26
C MET A 664 3.53 32.52 -7.45
N GLU A 665 2.89 33.44 -8.19
CA GLU A 665 3.57 34.21 -9.24
C GLU A 665 4.60 35.19 -8.66
N GLU A 666 4.26 35.87 -7.56
CA GLU A 666 5.21 36.72 -6.82
C GLU A 666 6.32 35.87 -6.20
N VAL A 667 6.01 34.68 -5.67
CA VAL A 667 7.03 33.74 -5.16
C VAL A 667 8.02 33.34 -6.24
N VAL A 668 7.57 33.05 -7.46
CA VAL A 668 8.47 32.76 -8.59
C VAL A 668 9.40 33.95 -8.86
N LYS A 669 8.87 35.17 -8.92
CA LYS A 669 9.68 36.39 -9.13
C LYS A 669 10.71 36.59 -8.02
N MET A 670 10.29 36.43 -6.76
CA MET A 670 11.20 36.55 -5.62
C MET A 670 12.33 35.52 -5.66
N ILE A 671 12.08 34.28 -6.11
CA ILE A 671 13.12 33.25 -6.26
C ILE A 671 14.03 33.56 -7.47
N GLU A 672 13.49 34.06 -8.57
CA GLU A 672 14.26 34.44 -9.77
C GLU A 672 15.18 35.65 -9.54
N GLU A 673 14.82 36.54 -8.62
CA GLU A 673 15.62 37.70 -8.22
C GLU A 673 16.82 37.32 -7.33
N ILE A 674 16.81 36.13 -6.73
CA ILE A 674 17.96 35.59 -5.99
C ILE A 674 19.03 35.23 -7.03
N ARG A 675 20.04 36.09 -7.15
CA ARG A 675 21.16 35.89 -8.07
C ARG A 675 21.90 34.61 -7.70
N VAL A 676 21.82 33.60 -8.55
CA VAL A 676 22.77 32.48 -8.52
C VAL A 676 23.98 32.93 -9.35
N GLU A 677 24.98 33.54 -8.72
CA GLU A 677 26.29 33.58 -9.36
C GLU A 677 26.71 32.12 -9.54
N GLN A 678 26.87 31.68 -10.78
CA GLN A 678 27.35 30.33 -11.09
C GLN A 678 28.58 30.09 -10.21
N SER A 679 28.48 29.14 -9.28
CA SER A 679 29.60 28.76 -8.42
C SER A 679 30.84 28.61 -9.31
N PRO A 680 31.99 29.19 -8.93
CA PRO A 680 33.19 29.09 -9.74
C PRO A 680 33.52 27.61 -9.88
N ILE A 681 33.28 27.12 -11.08
CA ILE A 681 33.90 25.95 -11.65
C ILE A 681 35.39 26.10 -11.34
N GLY A 682 35.87 25.31 -10.38
CA GLY A 682 37.28 25.00 -10.31
C GLY A 682 37.63 24.40 -11.66
N GLU A 683 38.46 25.10 -12.41
CA GLU A 683 39.09 24.64 -13.64
C GLU A 683 39.69 23.26 -13.37
N ASP A 684 38.96 22.22 -13.80
CA ASP A 684 39.41 20.88 -14.20
C ASP A 684 38.16 20.06 -14.54
N TYR A 685 37.44 20.51 -15.57
CA TYR A 685 36.39 19.70 -16.22
C TYR A 685 37.06 18.74 -17.21
N ASP A 686 37.31 17.52 -16.76
CA ASP A 686 37.64 16.40 -17.64
C ASP A 686 36.35 15.88 -18.29
N GLU A 687 36.27 16.01 -19.61
CA GLU A 687 35.08 15.86 -20.45
C GLU A 687 34.68 14.39 -20.71
N SER A 688 34.99 13.46 -19.80
CA SER A 688 34.95 12.03 -20.09
C SER A 688 34.15 11.15 -19.11
N ARG A 689 33.04 11.63 -18.54
CA ARG A 689 32.13 10.77 -17.74
C ARG A 689 30.64 10.99 -18.04
N ASN A 690 30.28 10.92 -19.32
CA ASN A 690 28.93 10.53 -19.72
C ASN A 690 28.78 9.01 -19.71
N SER A 691 28.59 8.42 -18.53
CA SER A 691 27.95 7.10 -18.37
C SER A 691 28.01 6.63 -16.92
N LEU A 692 26.91 6.73 -16.18
CA LEU A 692 26.70 5.90 -15.00
C LEU A 692 25.30 5.29 -15.06
N SER A 693 25.24 4.13 -15.70
CA SER A 693 24.26 3.10 -15.39
C SER A 693 24.71 2.40 -14.08
N PRO A 694 23.80 2.00 -13.18
CA PRO A 694 24.20 1.24 -12.00
C PRO A 694 24.36 -0.24 -12.37
N SER A 695 25.59 -0.75 -12.32
CA SER A 695 25.89 -2.18 -12.49
C SER A 695 25.73 -2.95 -11.17
N ILE A 696 25.03 -4.07 -11.29
CA ILE A 696 24.74 -5.14 -10.32
C ILE A 696 26.03 -5.80 -9.82
N PRO A 697 26.12 -6.27 -8.55
CA PRO A 697 27.27 -7.03 -8.08
C PRO A 697 27.14 -8.51 -8.48
N THR A 698 28.08 -9.02 -9.26
CA THR A 698 28.29 -10.46 -9.46
C THR A 698 29.35 -10.96 -8.47
N THR A 699 28.94 -11.90 -7.63
CA THR A 699 29.81 -12.86 -6.93
C THR A 699 30.36 -13.87 -7.93
N GLU A 700 31.67 -14.14 -7.91
CA GLU A 700 32.25 -15.50 -7.92
C GLU A 700 33.78 -15.45 -7.75
N ASP A 701 34.22 -15.99 -6.62
CA ASP A 701 35.33 -16.93 -6.38
C ASP A 701 36.62 -16.93 -7.20
N GLY A 702 37.73 -17.07 -6.45
CA GLY A 702 38.63 -18.21 -6.67
C GLY A 702 40.05 -17.90 -7.15
N LEU A 703 40.98 -17.78 -6.19
CA LEU A 703 42.29 -18.44 -6.26
C LEU A 703 42.33 -19.33 -5.00
N ALA A 704 42.45 -20.65 -5.09
CA ALA A 704 43.28 -21.45 -5.98
C ALA A 704 42.54 -22.54 -6.79
#